data_AF-A0AAW6XXK7-F1
#
_entry.id   AF-A0AAW6XXK7-F1
#
_cell.length_a   1.000
_cell.length_b   1.000
_cell.length_c   1.000
_cell.angle_alpha   90.00
_cell.angle_beta   90.00
_cell.angle_gamma   90.00
#
_symmetry.space_group_name_H-M   'P 1'
#
loop_
_entity.id
_entity.type
_entity.pdbx_description
1 polymer ?
#
loop_
_entity_poly.entity_id
_entity_poly.type
_entity_poly.pdbx_seq_one_letter_code
_entity_poly.pdbx_strand_id
1 'polypeptide(L)'
;MRPIVRKKMYKKGKFWVVAGIVTILGGSAILGQDVKAEQAEAVTSTISEKTDSSQTISDTSKLTLPVNSSEAMKNSAEPLIKTGFATSVSSNPREIAATPVKTFDASSKVVVKASTAEHSANQTNSNVNQVANDSEVITQQNSTKQLPTVTYSAHVQDIGWQKSVDNATVSGTVGQEKQVEAIKLSIKAPEGITGKLSYKTYVKGQGWQPSVESGQVSGTVGQSRPIEALSINLTDNLQKLYDVYYRVHVQDIGWMAWAKNGAYAGTLGMSKRLEAYEVKFTLKGQSVLTPTIPKEERPVLNYQVKVGQNGWQSNKLEGQMAGTLGESKALDGVKFTLSTLKYGDILYRTHVQDKGWGEILGSQTSKDYQGKRLEAIQLDLSGNLKQNYDIYYRAHVQDKGWMAWQKNNSVAGTVGESKRLEALEVKLVAKASDFSSKTDHSFLEMKHPGLSYQTYLQKDGWKPTVLEGQLGGSIGLSKSIKAIKLNLGSTALGNIEYRTFLNSSGWQTVVNSGRESNVPNESQQVEAIQMRLTGLLSKTYSVMYRVHMQDYGWQDWTYNNNIAGSTNQGKRIEAIEIKLVETAKIPVTVQTTYKGTGNYNVRVTNVISPGNLKIAIWSDKNNQDDLKWYTVTPKNHEATLTFNVTNHRDNGKYFIHVYQENASNQKQLLVKTSLQVAHSNYNTPYFSQRDGRWASRRYGMATLGETGCVPTSLAMILSSLKGETVLPTQIADYLYHKTVEFNRGVQGTTSRGILKAAKEWGVTATALGTQANLVQALKDGYHVLAAVQNNVFVLHGSHEIVLKGYNNGLTHVSDPYTPSLSGWYPISQLWKEQSYYSEDRIDIGAPFVKVTDA
;
A
#
# COMPACT_ATOMS: atom_id res chain seq x y z
N MET A 1 -46.85 11.77 -21.90
CA MET A 1 -47.25 11.45 -20.50
C MET A 1 -46.24 10.45 -19.93
N ARG A 2 -46.00 10.42 -18.60
CA ARG A 2 -45.19 9.39 -17.93
C ARG A 2 -46.09 8.52 -17.04
N PRO A 3 -46.04 7.18 -17.07
CA PRO A 3 -46.85 6.34 -16.20
C PRO A 3 -46.33 6.34 -14.75
N ILE A 4 -47.24 6.49 -13.78
CA ILE A 4 -46.91 6.44 -12.34
C ILE A 4 -47.19 5.03 -11.82
N VAL A 5 -46.14 4.25 -11.53
CA VAL A 5 -46.28 2.90 -10.94
C VAL A 5 -46.24 2.99 -9.41
N ARG A 6 -47.41 2.98 -8.76
CA ARG A 6 -47.52 2.85 -7.30
C ARG A 6 -47.29 1.40 -6.87
N LYS A 7 -46.12 1.09 -6.29
CA LYS A 7 -45.88 -0.21 -5.62
C LYS A 7 -46.59 -0.24 -4.26
N LYS A 8 -47.50 -1.19 -4.04
CA LYS A 8 -48.00 -1.53 -2.69
C LYS A 8 -46.95 -2.37 -1.96
N MET A 9 -46.75 -2.10 -0.66
CA MET A 9 -45.99 -2.98 0.23
C MET A 9 -46.96 -3.82 1.09
N TYR A 10 -46.53 -5.00 1.51
CA TYR A 10 -47.23 -5.80 2.52
C TYR A 10 -46.31 -6.10 3.71
N LYS A 11 -46.90 -6.15 4.91
CA LYS A 11 -46.19 -6.34 6.19
C LYS A 11 -46.42 -7.77 6.69
N LYS A 12 -45.33 -8.49 7.02
CA LYS A 12 -45.39 -9.77 7.73
C LYS A 12 -44.31 -9.77 8.82
N GLY A 13 -44.73 -9.70 10.09
CA GLY A 13 -43.83 -9.50 11.22
C GLY A 13 -43.19 -8.10 11.25
N LYS A 14 -41.89 -8.04 11.59
CA LYS A 14 -41.11 -6.78 11.74
C LYS A 14 -40.49 -6.24 10.45
N PHE A 15 -40.74 -6.86 9.29
CA PHE A 15 -40.12 -6.46 8.01
C PHE A 15 -41.16 -6.16 6.91
N TRP A 16 -40.72 -5.38 5.92
CA TRP A 16 -41.44 -5.07 4.69
C TRP A 16 -40.74 -5.75 3.51
N VAL A 17 -41.51 -6.24 2.53
CA VAL A 17 -40.98 -6.92 1.33
C VAL A 17 -41.58 -6.28 0.07
N VAL A 18 -40.76 -6.18 -0.98
CA VAL A 18 -41.17 -5.70 -2.31
C VAL A 18 -41.00 -6.84 -3.31
N ALA A 19 -42.08 -7.30 -3.92
CA ALA A 19 -42.04 -8.32 -4.96
C ALA A 19 -41.61 -7.73 -6.32
N GLY A 20 -40.90 -8.53 -7.12
CA GLY A 20 -40.61 -8.29 -8.53
C GLY A 20 -40.84 -9.59 -9.30
N ILE A 21 -41.49 -9.50 -10.46
CA ILE A 21 -41.86 -10.66 -11.28
C ILE A 21 -40.72 -10.98 -12.25
N VAL A 22 -40.44 -12.27 -12.43
CA VAL A 22 -39.63 -12.80 -13.54
C VAL A 22 -40.58 -13.24 -14.66
N THR A 23 -40.29 -12.85 -15.90
CA THR A 23 -41.06 -13.24 -17.09
C THR A 23 -40.15 -14.01 -18.05
N ILE A 24 -40.62 -15.14 -18.57
CA ILE A 24 -39.86 -16.03 -19.48
C ILE A 24 -40.63 -16.20 -20.79
N LEU A 25 -39.96 -15.99 -21.92
CA LEU A 25 -40.33 -16.34 -23.31
C LEU A 25 -39.01 -16.24 -24.14
N GLY A 26 -38.60 -17.16 -25.01
CA GLY A 26 -39.06 -18.53 -25.31
C GLY A 26 -38.38 -19.09 -26.58
N GLY A 27 -38.14 -20.41 -26.67
CA GLY A 27 -37.57 -21.10 -27.85
C GLY A 27 -36.02 -21.01 -27.98
N SER A 28 -35.29 -22.00 -28.51
CA SER A 28 -35.67 -23.29 -29.14
C SER A 28 -34.69 -24.42 -28.74
N ALA A 29 -35.05 -25.68 -28.98
CA ALA A 29 -34.38 -26.85 -28.41
C ALA A 29 -33.68 -27.78 -29.43
N ILE A 30 -32.74 -28.60 -28.93
CA ILE A 30 -32.26 -29.85 -29.54
C ILE A 30 -32.11 -30.91 -28.41
N LEU A 31 -32.46 -32.18 -28.66
CA LEU A 31 -32.33 -33.33 -27.75
C LEU A 31 -30.86 -33.81 -27.67
N GLY A 32 -30.36 -34.68 -26.79
CA GLY A 32 -30.82 -35.49 -25.64
C GLY A 32 -29.52 -36.09 -25.00
N GLN A 33 -29.45 -36.84 -23.89
CA GLN A 33 -30.37 -37.70 -23.12
C GLN A 33 -29.95 -37.73 -21.62
N ASP A 34 -30.83 -38.24 -20.74
CA ASP A 34 -30.64 -39.08 -19.51
C ASP A 34 -29.36 -38.95 -18.63
N VAL A 35 -29.36 -39.10 -17.28
CA VAL A 35 -30.11 -40.04 -16.40
C VAL A 35 -30.44 -39.39 -15.02
N LYS A 36 -31.37 -39.99 -14.26
CA LYS A 36 -31.79 -39.70 -12.85
C LYS A 36 -30.63 -39.92 -11.83
N ALA A 37 -30.52 -39.34 -10.63
CA ALA A 37 -31.42 -38.64 -9.68
C ALA A 37 -32.04 -39.52 -8.55
N GLU A 38 -31.44 -39.46 -7.34
CA GLU A 38 -31.94 -39.93 -6.03
C GLU A 38 -31.15 -39.14 -4.94
N GLN A 39 -31.72 -38.15 -4.26
CA GLN A 39 -32.49 -38.16 -3.00
C GLN A 39 -31.74 -38.62 -1.72
N ALA A 40 -31.86 -37.80 -0.66
CA ALA A 40 -31.41 -38.11 0.70
C ALA A 40 -32.16 -37.25 1.75
N GLU A 41 -32.79 -37.91 2.72
CA GLU A 41 -33.18 -37.40 4.05
C GLU A 41 -32.61 -38.42 5.06
N ALA A 42 -31.72 -38.06 5.98
CA ALA A 42 -31.94 -37.30 7.23
C ALA A 42 -32.71 -38.10 8.31
N VAL A 43 -32.12 -38.23 9.52
CA VAL A 43 -32.73 -38.08 10.86
C VAL A 43 -31.69 -38.38 11.97
N THR A 44 -31.97 -37.94 13.20
CA THR A 44 -31.08 -37.83 14.37
C THR A 44 -31.27 -38.93 15.43
N SER A 45 -30.22 -39.26 16.21
CA SER A 45 -30.19 -39.25 17.71
C SER A 45 -28.86 -39.86 18.23
N THR A 46 -28.13 -39.43 19.28
CA THR A 46 -28.34 -39.05 20.72
C THR A 46 -28.13 -40.22 21.71
N ILE A 47 -27.58 -39.93 22.91
CA ILE A 47 -27.71 -40.64 24.22
C ILE A 47 -26.46 -41.39 24.82
N SER A 48 -25.95 -40.81 25.92
CA SER A 48 -25.41 -41.35 27.22
C SER A 48 -24.16 -42.26 27.40
N GLU A 49 -23.32 -41.84 28.37
CA GLU A 49 -22.75 -42.63 29.51
C GLU A 49 -21.76 -43.80 29.22
N LYS A 50 -20.95 -44.37 30.16
CA LYS A 50 -20.78 -44.23 31.65
C LYS A 50 -19.39 -44.76 32.12
N THR A 51 -18.91 -44.35 33.32
CA THR A 51 -17.97 -45.10 34.24
C THR A 51 -16.55 -45.51 33.77
N ASP A 52 -15.52 -45.79 34.60
CA ASP A 52 -15.23 -45.55 36.04
C ASP A 52 -13.69 -45.65 36.31
N SER A 53 -13.23 -45.22 37.50
CA SER A 53 -12.06 -45.73 38.25
C SER A 53 -10.62 -45.45 37.71
N SER A 54 -9.52 -45.54 38.49
CA SER A 54 -9.29 -45.23 39.92
C SER A 54 -7.77 -45.21 40.24
N GLN A 55 -7.41 -44.86 41.49
CA GLN A 55 -6.12 -45.05 42.20
C GLN A 55 -4.87 -44.22 41.83
N THR A 56 -4.63 -43.22 42.69
CA THR A 56 -3.40 -42.98 43.47
C THR A 56 -2.18 -43.90 43.32
N ILE A 57 -0.98 -43.30 43.38
CA ILE A 57 -0.03 -43.55 44.50
C ILE A 57 0.89 -42.33 44.70
N SER A 58 1.43 -42.19 45.91
CA SER A 58 2.32 -41.12 46.38
C SER A 58 3.80 -41.41 46.13
N ASP A 59 4.67 -40.40 46.13
CA ASP A 59 5.51 -40.15 47.32
C ASP A 59 6.14 -38.74 47.37
N THR A 60 6.82 -38.43 48.47
CA THR A 60 7.38 -37.11 48.79
C THR A 60 8.84 -37.21 49.22
N SER A 61 9.67 -36.24 48.79
CA SER A 61 10.93 -35.94 49.47
C SER A 61 11.32 -34.46 49.32
N LYS A 62 11.56 -33.81 50.47
CA LYS A 62 12.24 -32.51 50.61
C LYS A 62 13.74 -32.68 50.18
N LEU A 63 14.62 -31.68 50.09
CA LEU A 63 14.85 -30.54 50.99
C LEU A 63 15.91 -29.57 50.39
N THR A 64 16.04 -28.38 50.99
CA THR A 64 17.24 -27.49 51.07
C THR A 64 17.76 -26.74 49.82
N LEU A 65 17.81 -25.40 49.98
CA LEU A 65 18.78 -24.47 49.40
C LEU A 65 20.13 -24.59 50.17
N PRO A 66 21.31 -24.14 49.65
CA PRO A 66 21.65 -22.71 49.74
C PRO A 66 22.54 -22.11 48.62
N VAL A 67 22.37 -20.78 48.44
CA VAL A 67 23.38 -19.70 48.27
C VAL A 67 24.68 -19.93 47.47
N ASN A 68 24.94 -19.00 46.53
CA ASN A 68 26.23 -18.80 45.87
C ASN A 68 27.05 -17.66 46.52
N SER A 69 28.38 -17.79 46.55
CA SER A 69 29.37 -16.77 46.93
C SER A 69 30.52 -16.83 45.90
N SER A 70 30.70 -15.82 45.03
CA SER A 70 31.49 -14.59 45.24
C SER A 70 32.94 -14.71 44.72
N GLU A 71 33.42 -13.66 44.04
CA GLU A 71 34.85 -13.34 43.77
C GLU A 71 35.63 -14.26 42.78
N ALA A 72 36.69 -13.80 42.08
CA ALA A 72 37.14 -12.43 41.71
C ALA A 72 38.26 -12.48 40.62
N MET A 73 38.84 -11.30 40.31
CA MET A 73 40.12 -11.04 39.60
C MET A 73 40.12 -11.07 38.06
N LYS A 74 41.08 -10.43 37.37
CA LYS A 74 41.55 -9.01 37.38
C LYS A 74 42.62 -8.80 36.27
N ASN A 75 42.66 -7.61 35.66
CA ASN A 75 43.84 -7.01 34.97
C ASN A 75 44.32 -7.74 33.67
N SER A 76 45.07 -7.13 32.72
CA SER A 76 45.54 -5.72 32.51
C SER A 76 46.10 -5.47 31.09
N ALA A 77 46.27 -4.18 30.74
CA ALA A 77 47.29 -3.58 29.86
C ALA A 77 47.03 -3.39 28.33
N GLU A 78 47.49 -2.24 27.84
CA GLU A 78 47.67 -1.85 26.43
C GLU A 78 49.11 -2.18 25.95
N PRO A 79 49.45 -1.91 24.66
CA PRO A 79 50.35 -0.75 24.44
C PRO A 79 50.11 0.08 23.15
N LEU A 80 50.76 1.25 23.10
CA LEU A 80 50.77 2.25 22.02
C LEU A 80 51.91 2.06 21.00
N ILE A 81 51.69 2.47 19.74
CA ILE A 81 52.73 3.03 18.82
C ILE A 81 52.12 4.22 18.01
N LYS A 82 52.96 5.21 17.64
CA LYS A 82 52.62 6.43 16.87
C LYS A 82 53.47 6.58 15.60
N THR A 83 52.95 7.30 14.59
CA THR A 83 53.59 8.36 13.75
C THR A 83 52.49 9.00 12.85
N GLY A 84 52.44 10.28 12.47
CA GLY A 84 53.32 11.46 12.63
C GLY A 84 54.00 11.85 11.30
N PHE A 85 53.97 13.07 10.72
CA PHE A 85 53.42 14.41 11.07
C PHE A 85 52.74 15.04 9.81
N ALA A 86 52.50 16.34 9.49
CA ALA A 86 52.71 17.74 9.96
C ALA A 86 51.77 18.65 9.10
N THR A 87 51.50 19.97 9.19
CA THR A 87 51.47 21.15 10.14
C THR A 87 50.56 22.22 9.42
N SER A 88 50.25 23.47 9.82
CA SER A 88 50.69 24.47 10.83
C SER A 88 49.49 25.42 11.15
N VAL A 89 49.33 26.08 12.30
CA VAL A 89 49.90 27.38 12.79
C VAL A 89 49.57 28.58 11.87
N SER A 90 48.92 29.69 12.28
CA SER A 90 48.84 30.45 13.57
C SER A 90 47.46 31.18 13.72
N SER A 91 47.05 31.99 14.72
CA SER A 91 47.60 32.49 16.02
C SER A 91 46.46 32.91 17.02
N ASN A 92 46.56 34.06 17.72
CA ASN A 92 45.64 34.72 18.70
C ASN A 92 46.10 36.23 18.86
N PRO A 93 45.56 37.18 19.70
CA PRO A 93 44.69 37.06 20.91
C PRO A 93 43.62 38.19 21.24
N ARG A 94 42.76 37.95 22.27
CA ARG A 94 42.07 38.94 23.21
C ARG A 94 40.99 39.92 22.63
N GLU A 95 40.03 40.55 23.37
CA GLU A 95 39.60 40.58 24.81
C GLU A 95 38.14 41.11 25.03
N ILE A 96 37.46 40.68 26.13
CA ILE A 96 36.52 41.41 27.07
C ILE A 96 35.10 41.96 26.67
N ALA A 97 34.15 41.81 27.64
CA ALA A 97 32.94 42.61 28.01
C ALA A 97 31.49 42.42 27.40
N ALA A 98 30.59 41.90 28.26
CA ALA A 98 29.32 42.47 28.77
C ALA A 98 28.11 42.91 27.88
N THR A 99 26.99 42.19 28.05
CA THR A 99 25.56 42.60 28.37
C THR A 99 25.12 44.08 28.32
N PRO A 100 23.81 44.42 28.06
CA PRO A 100 22.62 43.62 28.45
C PRO A 100 21.42 43.57 27.46
N VAL A 101 20.37 42.83 27.87
CA VAL A 101 19.03 42.74 27.24
C VAL A 101 18.04 43.73 27.88
N LYS A 102 17.02 44.20 27.14
CA LYS A 102 15.75 44.70 27.70
C LYS A 102 14.52 44.16 26.95
N THR A 103 13.40 44.11 27.65
CA THR A 103 12.10 43.49 27.32
C THR A 103 11.08 44.50 26.79
N PHE A 104 9.94 44.05 26.23
CA PHE A 104 8.62 44.20 26.88
C PHE A 104 7.44 43.53 26.12
N ASP A 105 6.48 43.04 26.92
CA ASP A 105 5.07 42.66 26.62
C ASP A 105 4.19 43.93 26.42
N ALA A 106 2.89 43.92 26.04
CA ALA A 106 1.95 42.97 25.41
C ALA A 106 0.60 43.70 25.14
N SER A 107 -0.40 42.99 24.57
CA SER A 107 -1.85 43.37 24.56
C SER A 107 -2.25 44.57 23.66
N SER A 108 -3.51 44.75 23.19
CA SER A 108 -4.77 43.97 23.36
C SER A 108 -5.82 44.26 22.26
N LYS A 109 -6.48 43.18 21.76
CA LYS A 109 -7.94 42.97 21.49
C LYS A 109 -8.89 44.08 20.92
N VAL A 110 -9.91 43.59 20.18
CA VAL A 110 -11.35 44.07 20.12
C VAL A 110 -11.64 45.34 19.25
N VAL A 111 -12.70 45.48 18.42
CA VAL A 111 -13.84 44.59 18.04
C VAL A 111 -14.47 44.84 16.64
N VAL A 112 -15.26 43.85 16.21
CA VAL A 112 -16.14 43.67 15.03
C VAL A 112 -17.12 44.82 14.66
N LYS A 113 -17.27 45.11 13.34
CA LYS A 113 -18.51 45.14 12.49
C LYS A 113 -18.19 45.78 11.12
N ALA A 114 -18.55 45.29 9.93
CA ALA A 114 -19.70 44.53 9.40
C ALA A 114 -20.93 45.40 9.03
N SER A 115 -21.10 45.65 7.71
CA SER A 115 -22.33 46.14 7.05
C SER A 115 -22.39 45.68 5.59
N THR A 116 -23.58 45.67 4.98
CA THR A 116 -23.87 45.04 3.68
C THR A 116 -24.79 45.87 2.78
N ALA A 117 -24.36 46.14 1.55
CA ALA A 117 -25.13 46.47 0.33
C ALA A 117 -24.10 46.45 -0.83
N GLU A 118 -24.22 45.81 -2.00
CA GLU A 118 -25.33 45.36 -2.85
C GLU A 118 -25.88 46.40 -3.84
N HIS A 119 -26.08 45.94 -5.09
CA HIS A 119 -26.74 46.54 -6.27
C HIS A 119 -26.05 47.58 -7.20
N SER A 120 -26.06 47.19 -8.49
CA SER A 120 -26.22 47.99 -9.73
C SER A 120 -25.10 48.87 -10.35
N ALA A 121 -24.37 48.23 -11.27
CA ALA A 121 -24.46 48.44 -12.73
C ALA A 121 -23.82 49.67 -13.47
N ASN A 122 -23.09 49.28 -14.53
CA ASN A 122 -22.96 49.90 -15.87
C ASN A 122 -22.04 51.11 -16.14
N GLN A 123 -21.26 50.95 -17.22
CA GLN A 123 -20.68 51.97 -18.13
C GLN A 123 -19.58 52.89 -17.53
N THR A 124 -18.54 53.33 -18.26
CA THR A 124 -18.13 53.07 -19.67
C THR A 124 -16.61 53.16 -19.84
N ASN A 125 -16.11 52.65 -20.98
CA ASN A 125 -14.85 52.95 -21.67
C ASN A 125 -13.85 53.95 -21.05
N SER A 126 -12.58 53.53 -20.95
CA SER A 126 -11.45 54.31 -21.48
C SER A 126 -10.26 53.40 -21.83
N ASN A 127 -9.57 53.73 -22.92
CA ASN A 127 -8.28 53.14 -23.31
C ASN A 127 -7.12 53.95 -22.69
N VAL A 128 -5.89 53.43 -22.81
CA VAL A 128 -4.65 54.12 -23.27
C VAL A 128 -3.39 53.67 -22.50
N ASN A 129 -2.40 53.17 -23.27
CA ASN A 129 -0.94 53.06 -23.02
C ASN A 129 -0.41 52.13 -21.89
N GLN A 130 0.47 51.14 -22.18
CA GLN A 130 1.90 51.17 -22.61
C GLN A 130 2.88 51.38 -21.43
N VAL A 131 4.09 50.79 -21.32
CA VAL A 131 4.96 49.97 -22.21
C VAL A 131 5.60 48.84 -21.35
N ALA A 132 6.12 47.70 -21.82
CA ALA A 132 5.73 46.66 -22.80
C ALA A 132 6.75 45.48 -22.65
N ASN A 133 6.53 44.33 -23.32
CA ASN A 133 7.60 43.40 -23.75
C ASN A 133 7.05 42.38 -24.77
N ASP A 134 7.91 41.90 -25.68
CA ASP A 134 7.49 41.36 -26.99
C ASP A 134 7.00 39.89 -26.99
N SER A 135 5.88 39.63 -27.69
CA SER A 135 5.90 39.02 -29.05
C SER A 135 4.52 38.49 -29.51
N GLU A 136 4.14 38.85 -30.74
CA GLU A 136 3.05 38.29 -31.57
C GLU A 136 1.67 38.01 -30.94
N VAL A 137 0.83 39.05 -30.87
CA VAL A 137 -0.63 38.91 -30.82
C VAL A 137 -1.18 38.72 -32.24
N ILE A 138 -1.83 37.59 -32.52
CA ILE A 138 -2.70 37.46 -33.71
C ILE A 138 -4.09 37.97 -33.34
N THR A 139 -4.50 39.09 -33.92
CA THR A 139 -5.83 39.67 -33.75
C THR A 139 -6.91 38.84 -34.43
N GLN A 140 -8.04 38.63 -33.75
CA GLN A 140 -9.22 38.02 -34.37
C GLN A 140 -9.96 39.07 -35.22
N GLN A 141 -9.78 39.01 -36.54
CA GLN A 141 -10.79 39.51 -37.47
C GLN A 141 -11.69 38.35 -37.92
N ASN A 142 -12.97 38.68 -38.16
CA ASN A 142 -13.96 37.74 -38.68
C ASN A 142 -13.74 37.47 -40.18
N SER A 143 -12.69 36.73 -40.54
CA SER A 143 -12.60 36.10 -41.85
C SER A 143 -13.45 34.83 -41.89
N THR A 144 -14.22 34.65 -42.96
CA THR A 144 -14.90 33.37 -43.21
C THR A 144 -13.82 32.29 -43.38
N LYS A 145 -13.88 31.25 -42.55
CA LYS A 145 -12.75 30.31 -42.38
C LYS A 145 -12.66 29.31 -43.54
N GLN A 146 -12.20 29.82 -44.69
CA GLN A 146 -12.06 29.10 -45.95
C GLN A 146 -11.08 27.92 -45.82
N LEU A 147 -11.43 26.76 -46.38
CA LEU A 147 -10.50 25.64 -46.45
C LEU A 147 -9.40 25.90 -47.50
N PRO A 148 -8.16 25.43 -47.28
CA PRO A 148 -7.12 25.47 -48.31
C PRO A 148 -7.55 24.66 -49.54
N THR A 149 -7.22 25.13 -50.74
CA THR A 149 -7.36 24.34 -51.96
C THR A 149 -6.31 23.24 -51.97
N VAL A 150 -6.70 22.01 -52.23
CA VAL A 150 -5.79 20.85 -52.34
C VAL A 150 -6.07 20.11 -53.64
N THR A 151 -5.00 19.76 -54.36
CA THR A 151 -5.06 18.89 -55.55
C THR A 151 -4.01 17.79 -55.45
N TYR A 152 -4.34 16.57 -55.90
CA TYR A 152 -3.45 15.41 -55.75
C TYR A 152 -3.65 14.34 -56.81
N SER A 153 -2.58 13.60 -57.13
CA SER A 153 -2.60 12.53 -58.12
C SER A 153 -1.75 11.32 -57.70
N ALA A 154 -2.11 10.16 -58.25
CA ALA A 154 -1.35 8.92 -58.15
C ALA A 154 -0.59 8.64 -59.46
N HIS A 155 0.59 8.05 -59.34
CA HIS A 155 1.23 7.28 -60.40
C HIS A 155 0.85 5.81 -60.22
N VAL A 156 0.04 5.27 -61.13
CA VAL A 156 -0.50 3.89 -61.05
C VAL A 156 0.18 2.99 -62.08
N GLN A 157 0.45 1.75 -61.69
CA GLN A 157 1.03 0.71 -62.53
C GLN A 157 0.29 0.55 -63.86
N ASP A 158 1.05 0.53 -64.97
CA ASP A 158 0.57 0.47 -66.37
C ASP A 158 -0.55 1.47 -66.71
N ILE A 159 -0.57 2.62 -66.03
CA ILE A 159 -1.44 3.78 -66.30
C ILE A 159 -0.63 5.08 -66.31
N GLY A 160 0.40 5.19 -65.45
CA GLY A 160 1.19 6.39 -65.27
C GLY A 160 0.52 7.39 -64.32
N TRP A 161 0.85 8.68 -64.47
CA TRP A 161 0.23 9.76 -63.69
C TRP A 161 -1.22 9.98 -64.10
N GLN A 162 -2.14 9.75 -63.18
CA GLN A 162 -3.56 10.10 -63.35
C GLN A 162 -3.78 11.62 -63.24
N LYS A 163 -4.93 12.09 -63.72
CA LYS A 163 -5.36 13.49 -63.52
C LYS A 163 -5.42 13.83 -62.02
N SER A 164 -5.04 15.05 -61.67
CA SER A 164 -5.21 15.55 -60.30
C SER A 164 -6.69 15.61 -59.92
N VAL A 165 -6.99 15.21 -58.68
CA VAL A 165 -8.32 15.26 -58.08
C VAL A 165 -8.32 16.20 -56.87
N ASP A 166 -9.51 16.67 -56.48
CA ASP A 166 -9.72 17.63 -55.41
C ASP A 166 -9.96 16.96 -54.03
N ASN A 167 -10.09 17.81 -53.00
CA ASN A 167 -10.41 17.45 -51.62
C ASN A 167 -11.47 16.34 -51.50
N ALA A 168 -11.14 15.26 -50.78
CA ALA A 168 -11.97 14.08 -50.53
C ALA A 168 -12.41 13.25 -51.77
N THR A 169 -11.69 13.33 -52.89
CA THR A 169 -11.91 12.51 -54.09
C THR A 169 -10.89 11.36 -54.16
N VAL A 170 -11.28 10.19 -54.70
CA VAL A 170 -10.38 9.04 -54.83
C VAL A 170 -9.29 9.29 -55.88
N SER A 171 -8.04 9.03 -55.52
CA SER A 171 -6.87 9.03 -56.42
C SER A 171 -6.24 7.63 -56.44
N GLY A 172 -5.97 7.07 -57.61
CA GLY A 172 -5.56 5.66 -57.80
C GLY A 172 -6.63 4.82 -58.50
N THR A 173 -6.68 3.52 -58.18
CA THR A 173 -7.63 2.55 -58.73
C THR A 173 -8.12 1.59 -57.64
N VAL A 174 -9.42 1.60 -57.33
CA VAL A 174 -10.01 0.69 -56.34
C VAL A 174 -10.38 -0.64 -57.02
N GLY A 175 -9.88 -1.77 -56.49
CA GLY A 175 -10.31 -3.11 -56.93
C GLY A 175 -9.84 -3.54 -58.32
N GLN A 176 -8.88 -2.83 -58.93
CA GLN A 176 -8.29 -3.18 -60.24
C GLN A 176 -6.92 -3.86 -60.13
N GLU A 177 -6.52 -4.25 -58.91
CA GLU A 177 -5.24 -4.90 -58.55
C GLU A 177 -3.93 -4.17 -58.90
N LYS A 178 -4.01 -2.98 -59.51
CA LYS A 178 -2.86 -2.13 -59.84
C LYS A 178 -2.34 -1.40 -58.60
N GLN A 179 -1.02 -1.32 -58.48
CA GLN A 179 -0.35 -0.58 -57.41
C GLN A 179 -0.19 0.92 -57.71
N VAL A 180 -0.26 1.74 -56.67
CA VAL A 180 0.25 3.12 -56.65
C VAL A 180 1.74 3.07 -56.32
N GLU A 181 2.56 3.65 -57.18
CA GLU A 181 4.03 3.66 -57.05
C GLU A 181 4.54 5.00 -56.52
N ALA A 182 3.90 6.10 -56.91
CA ALA A 182 4.20 7.45 -56.44
C ALA A 182 2.93 8.28 -56.25
N ILE A 183 3.02 9.32 -55.42
CA ILE A 183 1.97 10.33 -55.20
C ILE A 183 2.54 11.74 -55.36
N LYS A 184 1.67 12.66 -55.74
CA LYS A 184 1.90 14.11 -55.77
C LYS A 184 0.76 14.80 -55.05
N LEU A 185 1.11 15.73 -54.15
CA LEU A 185 0.17 16.48 -53.33
C LEU A 185 0.51 17.96 -53.34
N SER A 186 -0.46 18.80 -53.70
CA SER A 186 -0.31 20.26 -53.81
C SER A 186 -1.34 20.97 -52.94
N ILE A 187 -0.92 22.00 -52.23
CA ILE A 187 -1.79 22.89 -51.45
C ILE A 187 -1.64 24.35 -51.88
N LYS A 188 -2.75 25.09 -51.84
CA LYS A 188 -2.78 26.55 -51.76
C LYS A 188 -3.46 26.95 -50.45
N ALA A 189 -2.68 27.51 -49.53
CA ALA A 189 -3.22 28.09 -48.29
C ALA A 189 -4.06 29.35 -48.61
N PRO A 190 -5.08 29.68 -47.80
CA PRO A 190 -5.72 31.00 -47.84
C PRO A 190 -4.71 32.11 -47.54
N GLU A 191 -5.02 33.32 -48.02
CA GLU A 191 -4.15 34.48 -47.90
C GLU A 191 -3.83 34.83 -46.44
N GLY A 192 -2.61 35.30 -46.19
CA GLY A 192 -2.09 35.58 -44.84
C GLY A 192 -1.74 34.35 -43.98
N ILE A 193 -2.06 33.12 -44.41
CA ILE A 193 -1.80 31.91 -43.61
C ILE A 193 -0.43 31.30 -43.96
N THR A 194 0.54 31.48 -43.08
CA THR A 194 1.87 30.87 -43.21
C THR A 194 1.89 29.38 -42.86
N GLY A 195 2.69 28.61 -43.59
CA GLY A 195 2.96 27.20 -43.31
C GLY A 195 2.99 26.33 -44.55
N LYS A 196 3.57 25.15 -44.41
CA LYS A 196 3.81 24.20 -45.50
C LYS A 196 2.99 22.93 -45.34
N LEU A 197 2.79 22.26 -46.46
CA LEU A 197 2.43 20.86 -46.57
C LEU A 197 3.72 20.03 -46.71
N SER A 198 3.87 18.99 -45.90
CA SER A 198 4.99 18.05 -45.98
C SER A 198 4.48 16.61 -45.94
N TYR A 199 4.95 15.75 -46.85
CA TYR A 199 4.48 14.37 -46.93
C TYR A 199 5.58 13.40 -47.37
N LYS A 200 5.40 12.13 -47.04
CA LYS A 200 6.28 11.02 -47.44
C LYS A 200 5.52 9.72 -47.59
N THR A 201 6.16 8.76 -48.24
CA THR A 201 5.64 7.42 -48.50
C THR A 201 6.59 6.36 -47.96
N TYR A 202 6.03 5.21 -47.60
CA TYR A 202 6.77 3.98 -47.29
C TYR A 202 6.74 3.09 -48.53
N VAL A 203 7.88 2.88 -49.16
CA VAL A 203 8.00 2.11 -50.41
C VAL A 203 8.51 0.70 -50.11
N LYS A 204 7.89 -0.31 -50.75
CA LYS A 204 8.26 -1.72 -50.59
C LYS A 204 9.74 -1.96 -50.83
N GLY A 205 10.42 -2.50 -49.83
CA GLY A 205 11.87 -2.77 -49.86
C GLY A 205 12.77 -1.52 -49.82
N GLN A 206 12.25 -0.32 -49.58
CA GLN A 206 13.02 0.91 -49.32
C GLN A 206 12.71 1.52 -47.94
N GLY A 207 11.49 1.30 -47.41
CA GLY A 207 11.05 1.91 -46.17
C GLY A 207 10.53 3.34 -46.36
N TRP A 208 10.56 4.15 -45.30
CA TRP A 208 10.16 5.56 -45.36
C TRP A 208 11.14 6.38 -46.20
N GLN A 209 10.68 6.92 -47.31
CA GLN A 209 11.43 7.92 -48.07
C GLN A 209 11.50 9.28 -47.32
N PRO A 210 12.44 10.17 -47.69
CA PRO A 210 12.47 11.54 -47.19
C PRO A 210 11.15 12.29 -47.40
N SER A 211 10.88 13.27 -46.53
CA SER A 211 9.73 14.15 -46.68
C SER A 211 9.92 15.14 -47.82
N VAL A 212 8.88 15.33 -48.62
CA VAL A 212 8.82 16.31 -49.72
C VAL A 212 7.75 17.36 -49.45
N GLU A 213 7.79 18.47 -50.18
CA GLU A 213 6.86 19.60 -50.05
C GLU A 213 5.78 19.61 -51.16
N SER A 214 4.90 20.61 -51.11
CA SER A 214 3.83 20.86 -52.10
C SER A 214 4.30 20.70 -53.56
N GLY A 215 3.57 19.92 -54.35
CA GLY A 215 3.81 19.72 -55.80
C GLY A 215 4.95 18.78 -56.20
N GLN A 216 5.76 18.31 -55.25
CA GLN A 216 6.86 17.36 -55.48
C GLN A 216 6.34 15.92 -55.72
N VAL A 217 7.25 14.95 -55.79
CA VAL A 217 6.92 13.52 -55.95
C VAL A 217 7.45 12.75 -54.75
N SER A 218 6.64 11.87 -54.16
CA SER A 218 7.08 10.87 -53.19
C SER A 218 6.67 9.47 -53.66
N GLY A 219 7.57 8.50 -53.53
CA GLY A 219 7.43 7.13 -54.03
C GLY A 219 8.46 6.81 -55.10
N THR A 220 8.10 5.97 -56.06
CA THR A 220 8.92 5.65 -57.24
C THR A 220 8.08 5.73 -58.52
N VAL A 221 8.70 6.08 -59.65
CA VAL A 221 8.01 6.16 -60.94
C VAL A 221 8.62 5.10 -61.85
N GLY A 222 7.84 4.10 -62.26
CA GLY A 222 8.26 3.06 -63.21
C GLY A 222 9.27 2.05 -62.65
N GLN A 223 9.49 2.00 -61.33
CA GLN A 223 10.43 1.05 -60.71
C GLN A 223 9.78 -0.28 -60.28
N SER A 224 8.49 -0.49 -60.57
CA SER A 224 7.71 -1.66 -60.11
C SER A 224 7.64 -1.81 -58.59
N ARG A 225 7.83 -0.72 -57.82
CA ARG A 225 7.83 -0.74 -56.35
C ARG A 225 6.58 -0.02 -55.80
N PRO A 226 5.64 -0.74 -55.17
CA PRO A 226 4.46 -0.14 -54.58
C PRO A 226 4.79 0.69 -53.35
N ILE A 227 3.97 1.70 -53.10
CA ILE A 227 3.79 2.29 -51.78
C ILE A 227 2.99 1.31 -50.91
N GLU A 228 3.40 1.13 -49.66
CA GLU A 228 2.64 0.36 -48.65
C GLU A 228 1.90 1.29 -47.67
N ALA A 229 2.44 2.51 -47.41
CA ALA A 229 1.81 3.52 -46.56
C ALA A 229 2.21 4.97 -46.94
N LEU A 230 1.43 5.95 -46.50
CA LEU A 230 1.74 7.38 -46.65
C LEU A 230 1.50 8.17 -45.35
N SER A 231 2.20 9.31 -45.22
CA SER A 231 2.12 10.23 -44.09
C SER A 231 2.11 11.67 -44.61
N ILE A 232 1.13 12.48 -44.19
CA ILE A 232 0.95 13.88 -44.60
C ILE A 232 0.83 14.74 -43.34
N ASN A 233 1.60 15.82 -43.25
CA ASN A 233 1.58 16.76 -42.14
C ASN A 233 1.59 18.22 -42.61
N LEU A 234 1.26 19.15 -41.72
CA LEU A 234 1.25 20.59 -41.92
C LEU A 234 2.23 21.26 -40.95
N THR A 235 2.69 22.49 -41.26
CA THR A 235 3.58 23.28 -40.37
C THR A 235 2.98 24.64 -39.97
N ASP A 236 3.69 25.34 -39.08
CA ASP A 236 3.51 26.77 -38.74
C ASP A 236 2.09 27.20 -38.34
N ASN A 237 1.47 28.15 -39.04
CA ASN A 237 0.08 28.57 -38.75
C ASN A 237 -0.96 27.69 -39.45
N LEU A 238 -0.61 27.07 -40.57
CA LEU A 238 -1.44 26.11 -41.29
C LEU A 238 -1.85 24.92 -40.40
N GLN A 239 -0.91 24.35 -39.63
CA GLN A 239 -1.21 23.28 -38.65
C GLN A 239 -2.04 23.75 -37.45
N LYS A 240 -2.04 25.04 -37.11
CA LYS A 240 -2.85 25.61 -36.01
C LYS A 240 -4.31 25.78 -36.43
N LEU A 241 -4.54 26.13 -37.69
CA LEU A 241 -5.87 26.50 -38.20
C LEU A 241 -6.64 25.35 -38.86
N TYR A 242 -5.94 24.33 -39.36
CA TYR A 242 -6.51 23.20 -40.09
C TYR A 242 -6.03 21.84 -39.57
N ASP A 243 -6.76 20.80 -39.95
CA ASP A 243 -6.39 19.40 -39.81
C ASP A 243 -6.42 18.73 -41.19
N VAL A 244 -5.46 17.84 -41.46
CA VAL A 244 -5.42 17.01 -42.68
C VAL A 244 -5.68 15.56 -42.32
N TYR A 245 -6.74 15.00 -42.90
CA TYR A 245 -7.10 13.60 -42.81
C TYR A 245 -6.79 12.89 -44.13
N TYR A 246 -6.39 11.63 -44.08
CA TYR A 246 -6.15 10.82 -45.27
C TYR A 246 -6.38 9.34 -44.99
N ARG A 247 -6.84 8.61 -46.00
CA ARG A 247 -7.04 7.16 -45.95
C ARG A 247 -6.61 6.51 -47.25
N VAL A 248 -6.43 5.20 -47.22
CA VAL A 248 -5.85 4.41 -48.32
C VAL A 248 -6.65 3.13 -48.55
N HIS A 249 -6.72 2.69 -49.79
CA HIS A 249 -7.17 1.36 -50.20
C HIS A 249 -5.94 0.46 -50.30
N VAL A 250 -5.91 -0.63 -49.54
CA VAL A 250 -4.78 -1.57 -49.51
C VAL A 250 -5.25 -2.96 -49.94
N GLN A 251 -4.41 -3.64 -50.72
CA GLN A 251 -4.62 -5.02 -51.16
C GLN A 251 -5.06 -5.93 -49.99
N ASP A 252 -6.11 -6.70 -50.22
CA ASP A 252 -6.74 -7.67 -49.31
C ASP A 252 -7.28 -7.08 -47.97
N ILE A 253 -7.24 -5.75 -47.80
CA ILE A 253 -7.74 -5.03 -46.60
C ILE A 253 -8.88 -4.07 -46.96
N GLY A 254 -8.85 -3.50 -48.17
CA GLY A 254 -9.79 -2.48 -48.62
C GLY A 254 -9.46 -1.08 -48.08
N TRP A 255 -10.48 -0.23 -47.96
CA TRP A 255 -10.34 1.10 -47.37
C TRP A 255 -10.05 1.05 -45.88
N MET A 256 -8.85 1.47 -45.49
CA MET A 256 -8.45 1.65 -44.10
C MET A 256 -9.07 2.92 -43.49
N ALA A 257 -9.06 3.01 -42.16
CA ALA A 257 -9.52 4.18 -41.43
C ALA A 257 -8.70 5.46 -41.75
N TRP A 258 -9.35 6.62 -41.58
CA TRP A 258 -8.72 7.93 -41.68
C TRP A 258 -7.59 8.10 -40.65
N ALA A 259 -6.37 8.26 -41.13
CA ALA A 259 -5.26 8.83 -40.38
C ALA A 259 -5.35 10.37 -40.40
N LYS A 260 -4.52 11.02 -39.57
CA LYS A 260 -4.55 12.47 -39.32
C LYS A 260 -3.14 12.99 -39.01
N ASN A 261 -2.80 14.17 -39.52
CA ASN A 261 -1.62 14.99 -39.15
C ASN A 261 -0.35 14.17 -38.80
N GLY A 262 0.31 13.57 -39.79
CA GLY A 262 1.57 12.85 -39.62
C GLY A 262 1.46 11.40 -39.11
N ALA A 263 0.31 10.94 -38.63
CA ALA A 263 0.08 9.51 -38.42
C ALA A 263 -0.08 8.80 -39.78
N TYR A 264 0.56 7.64 -40.01
CA TYR A 264 0.47 7.01 -41.33
C TYR A 264 -0.89 6.38 -41.62
N ALA A 265 -1.22 6.26 -42.91
CA ALA A 265 -2.28 5.41 -43.44
C ALA A 265 -1.65 4.36 -44.38
N GLY A 266 -1.96 3.07 -44.17
CA GLY A 266 -1.38 1.95 -44.91
C GLY A 266 -0.78 0.89 -44.00
N THR A 267 0.15 0.09 -44.53
CA THR A 267 0.86 -0.99 -43.82
C THR A 267 2.38 -0.77 -43.86
N LEU A 268 3.12 -1.33 -42.89
CA LEU A 268 4.57 -1.14 -42.78
C LEU A 268 5.34 -2.46 -42.85
N GLY A 269 5.95 -2.73 -44.01
CA GLY A 269 6.76 -3.92 -44.25
C GLY A 269 5.93 -5.19 -44.48
N MET A 270 4.64 -5.05 -44.80
CA MET A 270 3.73 -6.17 -45.07
C MET A 270 3.72 -6.59 -46.54
N SER A 271 4.43 -5.86 -47.43
CA SER A 271 4.44 -6.11 -48.88
C SER A 271 3.07 -6.00 -49.58
N LYS A 272 2.05 -5.46 -48.90
CA LYS A 272 0.72 -5.16 -49.44
C LYS A 272 0.76 -3.80 -50.14
N ARG A 273 0.40 -3.79 -51.43
CA ARG A 273 0.32 -2.55 -52.23
C ARG A 273 -0.83 -1.65 -51.75
N LEU A 274 -0.58 -0.35 -51.81
CA LEU A 274 -1.61 0.69 -51.86
C LEU A 274 -2.16 0.75 -53.30
N GLU A 275 -3.48 0.79 -53.44
CA GLU A 275 -4.17 0.79 -54.73
C GLU A 275 -4.87 2.14 -55.01
N ALA A 276 -5.33 2.82 -53.96
CA ALA A 276 -5.89 4.17 -54.03
C ALA A 276 -5.73 4.93 -52.70
N TYR A 277 -5.93 6.25 -52.72
CA TYR A 277 -5.98 7.09 -51.53
C TYR A 277 -6.93 8.28 -51.66
N GLU A 278 -7.32 8.85 -50.52
CA GLU A 278 -8.10 10.09 -50.40
C GLU A 278 -7.42 11.02 -49.39
N VAL A 279 -7.50 12.33 -49.63
CA VAL A 279 -7.04 13.37 -48.69
C VAL A 279 -8.14 14.41 -48.48
N LYS A 280 -8.45 14.68 -47.21
CA LYS A 280 -9.53 15.60 -46.79
C LYS A 280 -9.01 16.61 -45.76
N PHE A 281 -9.07 17.89 -46.10
CA PHE A 281 -8.78 18.99 -45.21
C PHE A 281 -10.05 19.40 -44.44
N THR A 282 -9.88 19.77 -43.18
CA THR A 282 -10.93 20.37 -42.34
C THR A 282 -10.37 21.52 -41.53
N LEU A 283 -11.27 22.32 -40.93
CA LEU A 283 -10.91 23.26 -39.87
C LEU A 283 -10.35 22.49 -38.66
N LYS A 284 -9.47 23.14 -37.88
CA LYS A 284 -8.90 22.53 -36.66
C LYS A 284 -9.99 22.03 -35.73
N GLY A 285 -9.83 20.81 -35.23
CA GLY A 285 -10.75 20.18 -34.27
C GLY A 285 -12.02 19.59 -34.89
N GLN A 286 -12.34 19.90 -36.15
CA GLN A 286 -13.44 19.23 -36.85
C GLN A 286 -13.08 17.76 -37.09
N SER A 287 -14.04 16.87 -36.81
CA SER A 287 -13.89 15.43 -36.96
C SER A 287 -14.50 14.98 -38.29
N VAL A 288 -13.83 14.06 -38.99
CA VAL A 288 -14.45 13.31 -40.09
C VAL A 288 -15.28 12.17 -39.51
N LEU A 289 -16.43 11.88 -40.10
CA LEU A 289 -17.23 10.72 -39.70
C LEU A 289 -16.44 9.43 -39.98
N THR A 290 -16.16 8.69 -38.91
CA THR A 290 -15.60 7.34 -38.96
C THR A 290 -16.70 6.31 -38.66
N PRO A 291 -16.66 5.10 -39.24
CA PRO A 291 -17.57 4.04 -38.83
C PRO A 291 -17.32 3.68 -37.37
N THR A 292 -18.37 3.59 -36.54
CA THR A 292 -18.24 2.94 -35.22
C THR A 292 -17.78 1.51 -35.42
N ILE A 293 -16.84 1.03 -34.60
CA ILE A 293 -16.37 -0.35 -34.67
C ILE A 293 -17.47 -1.25 -34.08
N PRO A 294 -18.10 -2.16 -34.85
CA PRO A 294 -19.08 -3.11 -34.30
C PRO A 294 -18.45 -3.93 -33.17
N LYS A 295 -19.25 -4.30 -32.17
CA LYS A 295 -18.77 -5.07 -31.01
C LYS A 295 -18.30 -6.47 -31.45
N GLU A 296 -18.89 -6.96 -32.52
CA GLU A 296 -18.68 -8.23 -33.21
C GLU A 296 -17.39 -8.20 -34.05
N GLU A 297 -16.99 -7.03 -34.55
CA GLU A 297 -15.72 -6.80 -35.26
C GLU A 297 -14.60 -6.28 -34.32
N ARG A 298 -14.68 -6.53 -33.00
CA ARG A 298 -13.65 -6.10 -32.03
C ARG A 298 -12.27 -6.63 -32.45
N PRO A 299 -11.28 -5.76 -32.73
CA PRO A 299 -9.93 -6.20 -33.07
C PRO A 299 -9.28 -6.93 -31.89
N VAL A 300 -8.72 -8.12 -32.15
CA VAL A 300 -8.05 -8.97 -31.17
C VAL A 300 -6.55 -8.77 -31.28
N LEU A 301 -5.94 -8.34 -30.19
CA LEU A 301 -4.49 -8.19 -30.05
C LEU A 301 -3.85 -9.52 -29.62
N ASN A 302 -2.80 -9.91 -30.33
CA ASN A 302 -1.85 -10.96 -29.97
C ASN A 302 -0.42 -10.40 -30.03
N TYR A 303 0.50 -10.94 -29.24
CA TYR A 303 1.92 -10.57 -29.31
C TYR A 303 2.87 -11.72 -29.00
N GLN A 304 4.11 -11.56 -29.47
CA GLN A 304 5.24 -12.45 -29.18
C GLN A 304 6.43 -11.61 -28.74
N VAL A 305 7.28 -12.22 -27.92
CA VAL A 305 8.60 -11.69 -27.60
C VAL A 305 9.65 -12.75 -27.91
N LYS A 306 10.86 -12.31 -28.22
CA LYS A 306 12.04 -13.14 -28.37
C LYS A 306 12.91 -13.00 -27.12
N VAL A 307 13.45 -14.12 -26.62
CA VAL A 307 14.17 -14.18 -25.34
C VAL A 307 15.61 -14.69 -25.56
N GLY A 308 16.40 -13.88 -26.26
CA GLY A 308 17.80 -14.17 -26.59
C GLY A 308 17.94 -15.41 -27.47
N GLN A 309 18.89 -16.28 -27.13
CA GLN A 309 19.14 -17.52 -27.89
C GLN A 309 18.00 -18.55 -27.80
N ASN A 310 17.02 -18.38 -26.91
CA ASN A 310 15.84 -19.27 -26.82
C ASN A 310 14.83 -19.02 -27.96
N GLY A 311 15.03 -17.99 -28.80
CA GLY A 311 14.16 -17.68 -29.93
C GLY A 311 12.83 -17.04 -29.52
N TRP A 312 11.85 -17.14 -30.42
CA TRP A 312 10.53 -16.53 -30.28
C TRP A 312 9.59 -17.41 -29.44
N GLN A 313 8.94 -16.82 -28.44
CA GLN A 313 7.91 -17.50 -27.66
C GLN A 313 6.59 -17.66 -28.45
N SER A 314 5.73 -18.58 -27.99
CA SER A 314 4.33 -18.73 -28.40
C SER A 314 3.59 -17.39 -28.45
N ASN A 315 2.67 -17.22 -29.41
CA ASN A 315 1.66 -16.15 -29.36
C ASN A 315 1.00 -16.06 -27.98
N LYS A 316 0.91 -14.85 -27.44
CA LYS A 316 0.16 -14.48 -26.24
C LYS A 316 -1.04 -13.64 -26.64
N LEU A 317 -2.19 -13.94 -26.05
CA LEU A 317 -3.39 -13.10 -26.14
C LEU A 317 -3.24 -11.85 -25.27
N GLU A 318 -4.02 -10.82 -25.56
CA GLU A 318 -4.05 -9.59 -24.78
C GLU A 318 -4.16 -9.81 -23.25
N GLY A 319 -3.25 -9.17 -22.51
CA GLY A 319 -3.13 -9.26 -21.06
C GLY A 319 -2.33 -10.47 -20.54
N GLN A 320 -1.91 -11.42 -21.38
CA GLN A 320 -1.04 -12.53 -20.96
C GLN A 320 0.43 -12.13 -20.91
N MET A 321 1.17 -12.55 -19.89
CA MET A 321 2.61 -12.29 -19.80
C MET A 321 3.37 -12.97 -20.96
N ALA A 322 4.19 -12.19 -21.67
CA ALA A 322 5.16 -12.67 -22.65
C ALA A 322 6.59 -12.33 -22.16
N GLY A 323 7.51 -13.29 -22.19
CA GLY A 323 8.87 -13.16 -21.66
C GLY A 323 9.15 -14.14 -20.53
N THR A 324 9.97 -13.72 -19.57
CA THR A 324 10.42 -14.54 -18.43
C THR A 324 10.49 -13.70 -17.16
N LEU A 325 10.22 -14.31 -16.00
CA LEU A 325 10.30 -13.65 -14.70
C LEU A 325 11.29 -14.41 -13.80
N GLY A 326 12.25 -13.71 -13.20
CA GLY A 326 13.29 -14.29 -12.34
C GLY A 326 14.45 -15.00 -13.07
N GLU A 327 14.28 -15.40 -14.33
CA GLU A 327 15.34 -16.08 -15.12
C GLU A 327 16.51 -15.17 -15.54
N SER A 328 16.43 -13.85 -15.28
CA SER A 328 17.43 -12.84 -15.69
C SER A 328 17.72 -12.75 -17.20
N LYS A 329 16.82 -13.28 -18.04
CA LYS A 329 16.95 -13.23 -19.51
C LYS A 329 16.38 -11.92 -20.05
N ALA A 330 17.04 -11.36 -21.06
CA ALA A 330 16.57 -10.17 -21.77
C ALA A 330 15.58 -10.53 -22.87
N LEU A 331 14.63 -9.64 -23.11
CA LEU A 331 13.94 -9.58 -24.41
C LEU A 331 14.90 -8.99 -25.45
N ASP A 332 14.99 -9.59 -26.64
CA ASP A 332 15.78 -9.10 -27.78
C ASP A 332 14.96 -8.96 -29.08
N GLY A 333 13.64 -9.13 -28.99
CA GLY A 333 12.72 -8.91 -30.09
C GLY A 333 11.26 -8.88 -29.66
N VAL A 334 10.41 -8.21 -30.44
CA VAL A 334 8.97 -8.09 -30.23
C VAL A 334 8.20 -8.17 -31.55
N LYS A 335 6.97 -8.68 -31.48
CA LYS A 335 6.00 -8.68 -32.57
C LYS A 335 4.61 -8.46 -31.97
N PHE A 336 3.83 -7.56 -32.58
CA PHE A 336 2.40 -7.39 -32.31
C PHE A 336 1.60 -7.83 -33.52
N THR A 337 0.40 -8.35 -33.31
CA THR A 337 -0.48 -8.91 -34.34
C THR A 337 -1.91 -8.51 -34.00
N LEU A 338 -2.58 -7.81 -34.92
CA LEU A 338 -3.98 -7.39 -34.78
C LEU A 338 -4.85 -8.18 -35.77
N SER A 339 -6.02 -8.68 -35.34
CA SER A 339 -6.88 -9.52 -36.19
C SER A 339 -7.46 -8.80 -37.43
N THR A 340 -7.49 -7.46 -37.43
CA THR A 340 -7.88 -6.65 -38.58
C THR A 340 -7.24 -5.27 -38.52
N LEU A 341 -6.78 -4.75 -39.67
CA LEU A 341 -6.19 -3.41 -39.81
C LEU A 341 -7.19 -2.37 -40.37
N LYS A 342 -8.41 -2.81 -40.73
CA LYS A 342 -9.52 -2.01 -41.28
C LYS A 342 -9.76 -0.71 -40.50
N TYR A 343 -9.62 -0.75 -39.17
CA TYR A 343 -9.90 0.38 -38.28
C TYR A 343 -8.68 1.21 -37.88
N GLY A 344 -7.47 0.82 -38.29
CA GLY A 344 -6.20 1.34 -37.77
C GLY A 344 -5.34 0.21 -37.20
N ASP A 345 -4.18 0.57 -36.67
CA ASP A 345 -3.09 -0.34 -36.33
C ASP A 345 -2.51 -0.03 -34.94
N ILE A 346 -1.77 -1.00 -34.38
CA ILE A 346 -0.93 -0.82 -33.20
C ILE A 346 0.44 -0.34 -33.65
N LEU A 347 0.78 0.89 -33.25
CA LEU A 347 2.08 1.48 -33.49
C LEU A 347 3.01 1.06 -32.35
N TYR A 348 4.25 0.69 -32.64
CA TYR A 348 5.23 0.44 -31.58
C TYR A 348 6.66 0.82 -31.97
N ARG A 349 7.49 1.14 -30.96
CA ARG A 349 8.95 1.22 -31.07
C ARG A 349 9.61 0.80 -29.75
N THR A 350 10.86 0.38 -29.80
CA THR A 350 11.64 -0.01 -28.61
C THR A 350 12.90 0.85 -28.45
N HIS A 351 13.31 1.04 -27.19
CA HIS A 351 14.65 1.47 -26.83
C HIS A 351 15.55 0.24 -26.72
N VAL A 352 16.69 0.25 -27.40
CA VAL A 352 17.58 -0.91 -27.55
C VAL A 352 18.99 -0.53 -27.11
N GLN A 353 19.64 -1.45 -26.41
CA GLN A 353 21.02 -1.31 -25.94
C GLN A 353 21.96 -0.79 -27.04
N ASP A 354 22.72 0.25 -26.72
CA ASP A 354 23.71 0.95 -27.57
C ASP A 354 23.19 1.24 -29.00
N LYS A 355 21.87 1.46 -29.14
CA LYS A 355 21.18 1.84 -30.38
C LYS A 355 20.11 2.93 -30.14
N GLY A 356 19.61 3.08 -28.92
CA GLY A 356 18.60 4.08 -28.57
C GLY A 356 17.20 3.67 -29.04
N TRP A 357 16.34 4.67 -29.28
CA TRP A 357 14.99 4.46 -29.83
C TRP A 357 15.04 4.09 -31.32
N GLY A 358 14.44 2.95 -31.66
CA GLY A 358 14.19 2.57 -33.05
C GLY A 358 13.06 3.34 -33.73
N GLU A 359 12.89 3.06 -35.03
CA GLU A 359 11.76 3.51 -35.84
C GLU A 359 10.41 3.02 -35.31
N ILE A 360 9.33 3.71 -35.68
CA ILE A 360 7.95 3.25 -35.42
C ILE A 360 7.55 2.20 -36.44
N LEU A 361 7.12 1.05 -35.95
CA LEU A 361 6.62 -0.10 -36.70
C LEU A 361 5.10 -0.23 -36.51
N GLY A 362 4.44 -0.91 -37.44
CA GLY A 362 3.03 -1.30 -37.32
C GLY A 362 2.90 -2.70 -36.72
N SER A 363 1.67 -3.20 -36.55
CA SER A 363 1.48 -4.60 -36.22
C SER A 363 1.75 -5.50 -37.45
N GLN A 364 1.84 -6.80 -37.20
CA GLN A 364 2.40 -7.83 -38.09
C GLN A 364 3.90 -7.69 -38.38
N THR A 365 4.48 -6.49 -38.34
CA THR A 365 5.94 -6.30 -38.36
C THR A 365 6.58 -6.90 -37.11
N SER A 366 7.54 -7.80 -37.28
CA SER A 366 8.42 -8.31 -36.21
C SER A 366 9.79 -7.65 -36.27
N LYS A 367 10.36 -7.30 -35.12
CA LYS A 367 11.76 -6.84 -35.07
C LYS A 367 12.58 -7.71 -34.12
N ASP A 368 13.63 -8.31 -34.68
CA ASP A 368 14.69 -9.02 -33.97
C ASP A 368 15.91 -8.09 -33.91
N TYR A 369 16.51 -7.92 -32.73
CA TYR A 369 17.67 -7.05 -32.51
C TYR A 369 18.98 -7.83 -32.33
N GLN A 370 18.99 -9.12 -32.71
CA GLN A 370 20.18 -9.98 -32.79
C GLN A 370 20.90 -10.10 -31.44
N GLY A 371 20.15 -10.40 -30.37
CA GLY A 371 20.69 -10.54 -29.01
C GLY A 371 20.89 -9.23 -28.25
N LYS A 372 20.77 -8.06 -28.87
CA LYS A 372 20.77 -6.77 -28.14
C LYS A 372 19.49 -6.64 -27.32
N ARG A 373 19.63 -6.45 -26.00
CA ARG A 373 18.50 -6.28 -25.06
C ARG A 373 17.63 -5.07 -25.43
N LEU A 374 16.32 -5.24 -25.25
CA LEU A 374 15.37 -4.14 -25.13
C LEU A 374 15.46 -3.55 -23.74
N GLU A 375 15.25 -2.24 -23.60
CA GLU A 375 15.32 -1.50 -22.33
C GLU A 375 14.04 -0.72 -22.02
N ALA A 376 13.34 -0.29 -23.07
CA ALA A 376 12.00 0.28 -23.00
C ALA A 376 11.18 0.00 -24.26
N ILE A 377 9.87 0.14 -24.16
CA ILE A 377 8.94 0.07 -25.28
C ILE A 377 7.91 1.20 -25.19
N GLN A 378 7.47 1.67 -26.35
CA GLN A 378 6.39 2.62 -26.51
C GLN A 378 5.40 2.05 -27.52
N LEU A 379 4.10 2.04 -27.17
CA LEU A 379 3.02 1.62 -28.05
C LEU A 379 1.98 2.73 -28.14
N ASP A 380 1.32 2.85 -29.29
CA ASP A 380 0.22 3.77 -29.52
C ASP A 380 -0.76 3.15 -30.53
N LEU A 381 -1.89 3.80 -30.78
CA LEU A 381 -2.88 3.37 -31.78
C LEU A 381 -2.99 4.38 -32.91
N SER A 382 -3.32 3.93 -34.12
CA SER A 382 -3.62 4.80 -35.28
C SER A 382 -5.10 4.80 -35.65
N GLY A 383 -5.47 5.65 -36.61
CA GLY A 383 -6.80 5.67 -37.24
C GLY A 383 -7.99 5.80 -36.27
N ASN A 384 -9.04 5.04 -36.56
CA ASN A 384 -10.28 4.97 -35.79
C ASN A 384 -10.13 4.08 -34.54
N LEU A 385 -9.17 3.15 -34.55
CA LEU A 385 -8.79 2.32 -33.41
C LEU A 385 -8.38 3.21 -32.22
N LYS A 386 -7.56 4.24 -32.46
CA LYS A 386 -7.16 5.27 -31.47
C LYS A 386 -8.34 6.09 -30.91
N GLN A 387 -9.47 6.15 -31.62
CA GLN A 387 -10.65 6.91 -31.18
C GLN A 387 -11.51 6.06 -30.24
N ASN A 388 -11.72 4.79 -30.58
CA ASN A 388 -12.61 3.87 -29.87
C ASN A 388 -11.92 3.08 -28.74
N TYR A 389 -10.59 2.90 -28.83
CA TYR A 389 -9.78 2.13 -27.89
C TYR A 389 -8.55 2.90 -27.40
N ASP A 390 -8.07 2.53 -26.22
CA ASP A 390 -6.75 2.85 -25.69
C ASP A 390 -5.94 1.56 -25.54
N ILE A 391 -4.62 1.63 -25.75
CA ILE A 391 -3.70 0.52 -25.52
C ILE A 391 -3.01 0.70 -24.18
N TYR A 392 -3.10 -0.31 -23.32
CA TYR A 392 -2.49 -0.33 -22.01
C TYR A 392 -1.39 -1.38 -21.96
N TYR A 393 -0.23 -1.03 -21.41
CA TYR A 393 0.91 -1.95 -21.35
C TYR A 393 1.82 -1.68 -20.17
N ARG A 394 2.54 -2.71 -19.74
CA ARG A 394 3.63 -2.59 -18.76
C ARG A 394 4.76 -3.54 -19.09
N ALA A 395 5.93 -3.28 -18.52
CA ALA A 395 7.11 -4.10 -18.66
C ALA A 395 7.63 -4.55 -17.31
N HIS A 396 8.19 -5.76 -17.26
CA HIS A 396 9.06 -6.21 -16.17
C HIS A 396 10.48 -5.78 -16.51
N VAL A 397 11.10 -5.02 -15.62
CA VAL A 397 12.47 -4.50 -15.77
C VAL A 397 13.38 -5.15 -14.76
N GLN A 398 14.58 -5.52 -15.23
CA GLN A 398 15.67 -6.01 -14.40
C GLN A 398 15.84 -5.17 -13.12
N ASP A 399 15.94 -5.84 -11.98
CA ASP A 399 16.15 -5.29 -10.64
C ASP A 399 15.06 -4.30 -10.15
N LYS A 400 14.01 -4.04 -10.95
CA LYS A 400 12.88 -3.14 -10.62
C LYS A 400 11.53 -3.84 -10.55
N GLY A 401 11.37 -5.00 -11.20
CA GLY A 401 10.12 -5.74 -11.26
C GLY A 401 9.13 -5.17 -12.28
N TRP A 402 7.84 -5.45 -12.09
CA TRP A 402 6.76 -4.89 -12.92
C TRP A 402 6.59 -3.39 -12.68
N MET A 403 6.78 -2.60 -13.73
CA MET A 403 6.46 -1.17 -13.72
C MET A 403 4.94 -0.92 -13.78
N ALA A 404 4.53 0.30 -13.42
CA ALA A 404 3.15 0.74 -13.51
C ALA A 404 2.62 0.72 -14.96
N TRP A 405 1.31 0.45 -15.12
CA TRP A 405 0.63 0.47 -16.41
C TRP A 405 0.75 1.82 -17.11
N GLN A 406 1.28 1.78 -18.32
CA GLN A 406 1.36 2.88 -19.27
C GLN A 406 0.15 2.85 -20.22
N LYS A 407 -0.18 4.00 -20.80
CA LYS A 407 -1.36 4.19 -21.66
C LYS A 407 -0.98 4.93 -22.93
N ASN A 408 -1.23 4.33 -24.09
CA ASN A 408 -0.87 4.90 -25.40
C ASN A 408 0.59 5.39 -25.38
N ASN A 409 0.92 6.48 -26.07
CA ASN A 409 2.27 7.01 -26.33
C ASN A 409 3.15 7.43 -25.10
N SER A 410 2.94 6.85 -23.92
CA SER A 410 3.87 6.84 -22.78
C SER A 410 5.08 5.93 -23.04
N VAL A 411 5.89 5.61 -22.03
CA VAL A 411 7.06 4.72 -22.14
C VAL A 411 7.04 3.70 -21.00
N ALA A 412 7.10 2.41 -21.33
CA ALA A 412 7.25 1.32 -20.36
C ALA A 412 8.66 0.77 -20.41
N GLY A 413 9.35 0.73 -19.27
CA GLY A 413 10.77 0.38 -19.18
C GLY A 413 11.63 1.56 -18.73
N THR A 414 12.92 1.50 -19.04
CA THR A 414 13.91 2.51 -18.66
C THR A 414 14.71 3.00 -19.86
N VAL A 415 15.03 4.29 -19.89
CA VAL A 415 15.89 4.92 -20.91
C VAL A 415 17.15 5.42 -20.21
N GLY A 416 18.34 5.06 -20.70
CA GLY A 416 19.63 5.46 -20.13
C GLY A 416 20.11 4.66 -18.91
N GLU A 417 19.23 3.96 -18.19
CA GLU A 417 19.59 3.20 -16.98
C GLU A 417 20.26 1.84 -17.23
N SER A 418 20.43 1.44 -18.50
CA SER A 418 21.02 0.15 -18.92
C SER A 418 20.32 -1.13 -18.40
N LYS A 419 19.08 -1.03 -17.89
CA LYS A 419 18.30 -2.19 -17.44
C LYS A 419 17.52 -2.82 -18.60
N ARG A 420 17.58 -4.14 -18.72
CA ARG A 420 16.79 -4.91 -19.71
C ARG A 420 15.30 -4.96 -19.35
N LEU A 421 14.46 -5.09 -20.38
CA LEU A 421 13.14 -5.69 -20.27
C LEU A 421 13.29 -7.21 -20.19
N GLU A 422 12.46 -7.85 -19.36
CA GLU A 422 12.42 -9.31 -19.16
C GLU A 422 11.05 -9.91 -19.52
N ALA A 423 9.98 -9.13 -19.37
CA ALA A 423 8.62 -9.50 -19.77
C ALA A 423 7.76 -8.28 -20.14
N LEU A 424 6.66 -8.53 -20.87
CA LEU A 424 5.66 -7.56 -21.28
C LEU A 424 4.23 -8.10 -21.05
N GLU A 425 3.33 -7.18 -20.71
CA GLU A 425 1.87 -7.38 -20.76
C GLU A 425 1.26 -6.20 -21.53
N VAL A 426 0.36 -6.47 -22.49
CA VAL A 426 -0.27 -5.47 -23.37
C VAL A 426 -1.75 -5.81 -23.59
N LYS A 427 -2.66 -4.83 -23.52
CA LYS A 427 -4.11 -5.05 -23.63
C LYS A 427 -4.82 -3.90 -24.37
N LEU A 428 -5.86 -4.22 -25.14
CA LEU A 428 -6.63 -3.26 -25.94
C LEU A 428 -8.02 -3.01 -25.33
N VAL A 429 -8.24 -1.81 -24.79
CA VAL A 429 -9.40 -1.48 -23.93
C VAL A 429 -10.27 -0.40 -24.57
N ALA A 430 -11.59 -0.59 -24.62
CA ALA A 430 -12.52 0.36 -25.21
C ALA A 430 -12.71 1.60 -24.31
N LYS A 431 -12.71 2.82 -24.87
CA LYS A 431 -12.74 4.06 -24.07
C LYS A 431 -14.03 4.32 -23.30
N ALA A 432 -15.12 3.67 -23.72
CA ALA A 432 -16.40 3.69 -23.01
C ALA A 432 -16.51 2.65 -21.88
N SER A 433 -15.44 1.89 -21.61
CA SER A 433 -15.31 1.07 -20.40
C SER A 433 -14.42 1.77 -19.39
N ASP A 434 -14.80 1.73 -18.12
CA ASP A 434 -14.02 2.31 -17.02
C ASP A 434 -12.71 1.54 -16.81
N PHE A 435 -11.67 1.88 -17.59
CA PHE A 435 -10.30 1.56 -17.20
C PHE A 435 -9.91 2.43 -16.02
N SER A 436 -10.28 1.98 -14.82
CA SER A 436 -9.73 2.52 -13.59
C SER A 436 -8.24 2.22 -13.54
N SER A 437 -7.42 3.25 -13.77
CA SER A 437 -5.97 3.21 -13.49
C SER A 437 -5.66 2.97 -12.01
N LYS A 438 -6.67 2.99 -11.14
CA LYS A 438 -6.65 2.45 -9.77
C LYS A 438 -7.26 1.06 -9.73
N THR A 439 -6.47 0.01 -9.88
CA THR A 439 -6.64 -1.25 -9.11
C THR A 439 -5.39 -2.12 -9.18
N ASP A 440 -5.12 -2.84 -8.08
CA ASP A 440 -3.98 -3.75 -7.91
C ASP A 440 -4.22 -5.13 -8.60
N HIS A 441 -5.05 -5.16 -9.64
CA HIS A 441 -5.49 -6.37 -10.32
C HIS A 441 -4.60 -6.67 -11.53
N SER A 442 -3.57 -7.48 -11.32
CA SER A 442 -3.01 -8.28 -12.41
C SER A 442 -4.13 -9.07 -13.07
N PHE A 443 -4.28 -9.00 -14.40
CA PHE A 443 -5.34 -9.68 -15.16
C PHE A 443 -5.06 -11.19 -15.34
N LEU A 444 -4.52 -11.81 -14.29
CA LEU A 444 -4.29 -13.24 -14.17
C LEU A 444 -5.51 -13.87 -13.53
N GLU A 445 -6.16 -14.79 -14.24
CA GLU A 445 -6.60 -16.01 -13.55
C GLU A 445 -5.33 -16.73 -13.11
N MET A 446 -4.83 -16.37 -11.93
CA MET A 446 -3.66 -17.00 -11.34
C MET A 446 -4.09 -18.38 -10.88
N LYS A 447 -4.02 -19.37 -11.78
CA LYS A 447 -4.35 -20.78 -11.49
C LYS A 447 -3.66 -21.21 -10.21
N HIS A 448 -4.39 -21.95 -9.38
CA HIS A 448 -3.98 -22.27 -8.01
C HIS A 448 -2.53 -22.78 -7.97
N PRO A 449 -1.60 -22.05 -7.34
CA PRO A 449 -0.17 -22.34 -7.42
C PRO A 449 0.14 -23.61 -6.63
N GLY A 450 0.44 -24.70 -7.35
CA GLY A 450 0.72 -26.00 -6.72
C GLY A 450 1.81 -25.89 -5.65
N LEU A 451 1.45 -26.20 -4.41
CA LEU A 451 2.35 -26.28 -3.27
C LEU A 451 2.59 -27.74 -2.88
N SER A 452 3.84 -28.07 -2.57
CA SER A 452 4.24 -29.36 -2.02
C SER A 452 5.34 -29.17 -0.97
N TYR A 453 5.49 -30.12 -0.05
CA TYR A 453 6.49 -30.02 1.02
C TYR A 453 6.95 -31.36 1.55
N GLN A 454 8.11 -31.34 2.19
CA GLN A 454 8.70 -32.44 2.94
C GLN A 454 8.97 -32.00 4.39
N THR A 455 9.00 -32.98 5.27
CA THR A 455 9.40 -32.83 6.67
C THR A 455 10.56 -33.77 6.95
N TYR A 456 11.55 -33.33 7.72
CA TYR A 456 12.55 -34.21 8.31
C TYR A 456 12.03 -34.63 9.68
N LEU A 457 11.80 -35.92 9.87
CA LEU A 457 11.27 -36.48 11.12
C LEU A 457 12.38 -37.15 11.91
N GLN A 458 12.34 -37.01 13.23
CA GLN A 458 13.33 -37.53 14.16
C GLN A 458 13.65 -39.02 13.94
N LYS A 459 14.93 -39.38 13.83
CA LYS A 459 15.48 -40.72 13.49
C LYS A 459 15.05 -41.31 12.13
N ASP A 460 14.11 -40.65 11.44
CA ASP A 460 13.43 -41.15 10.24
C ASP A 460 13.90 -40.47 8.94
N GLY A 461 14.61 -39.35 9.05
CA GLY A 461 15.09 -38.56 7.92
C GLY A 461 13.99 -37.77 7.20
N TRP A 462 14.31 -37.31 5.98
CA TRP A 462 13.35 -36.68 5.08
C TRP A 462 12.26 -37.68 4.66
N LYS A 463 11.00 -37.37 4.98
CA LYS A 463 9.84 -38.16 4.52
C LYS A 463 9.51 -37.82 3.05
N PRO A 464 8.72 -38.66 2.35
CA PRO A 464 8.25 -38.37 1.00
C PRO A 464 7.55 -37.02 0.88
N THR A 465 7.58 -36.43 -0.31
CA THR A 465 6.89 -35.18 -0.61
C THR A 465 5.38 -35.37 -0.55
N VAL A 466 4.71 -34.53 0.23
CA VAL A 466 3.25 -34.42 0.29
C VAL A 466 2.77 -33.18 -0.45
N LEU A 467 1.54 -33.21 -0.94
CA LEU A 467 0.88 -32.07 -1.57
C LEU A 467 0.21 -31.17 -0.52
N GLU A 468 -0.29 -30.04 -0.96
CA GLU A 468 -0.98 -29.10 -0.07
C GLU A 468 -2.17 -29.71 0.68
N GLY A 469 -2.35 -29.32 1.94
CA GLY A 469 -3.39 -29.83 2.82
C GLY A 469 -3.20 -31.27 3.34
N GLN A 470 -2.22 -32.02 2.84
CA GLN A 470 -1.92 -33.37 3.33
C GLN A 470 -1.04 -33.35 4.60
N LEU A 471 -1.04 -34.44 5.37
CA LEU A 471 -0.26 -34.54 6.61
C LEU A 471 1.25 -34.64 6.35
N GLY A 472 2.04 -33.64 6.75
CA GLY A 472 3.49 -33.75 6.87
C GLY A 472 3.93 -34.07 8.30
N GLY A 473 4.70 -35.13 8.52
CA GLY A 473 5.20 -35.52 9.85
C GLY A 473 4.52 -36.77 10.41
N SER A 474 4.24 -36.81 11.72
CA SER A 474 3.54 -37.93 12.37
C SER A 474 2.73 -37.49 13.59
N ILE A 475 1.58 -38.13 13.81
CA ILE A 475 0.75 -37.98 15.02
C ILE A 475 0.91 -39.25 15.87
N GLY A 476 0.91 -39.12 17.20
CA GLY A 476 0.93 -40.25 18.15
C GLY A 476 2.27 -40.98 18.29
N LEU A 477 3.18 -40.90 17.30
CA LEU A 477 4.49 -41.57 17.35
C LEU A 477 5.56 -40.85 18.19
N SER A 478 5.23 -39.72 18.82
CA SER A 478 6.14 -38.90 19.64
C SER A 478 7.45 -38.43 18.96
N LYS A 479 7.48 -38.35 17.63
CA LYS A 479 8.65 -37.92 16.85
C LYS A 479 8.60 -36.42 16.54
N SER A 480 9.68 -35.69 16.82
CA SER A 480 9.81 -34.27 16.46
C SER A 480 10.05 -34.10 14.96
N ILE A 481 9.43 -33.09 14.35
CA ILE A 481 9.96 -32.48 13.11
C ILE A 481 11.26 -31.75 13.46
N LYS A 482 12.28 -31.92 12.62
CA LYS A 482 13.62 -31.32 12.76
C LYS A 482 13.92 -30.23 11.73
N ALA A 483 13.30 -30.32 10.55
CA ALA A 483 13.38 -29.34 9.47
C ALA A 483 12.18 -29.49 8.51
N ILE A 484 11.92 -28.45 7.71
CA ILE A 484 10.90 -28.45 6.65
C ILE A 484 11.49 -27.94 5.32
N LYS A 485 10.92 -28.39 4.21
CA LYS A 485 11.31 -28.03 2.84
C LYS A 485 10.05 -27.86 1.99
N LEU A 486 9.74 -26.63 1.59
CA LEU A 486 8.55 -26.27 0.82
C LEU A 486 8.95 -25.98 -0.64
N ASN A 487 8.11 -26.39 -1.59
CA ASN A 487 8.30 -26.18 -3.02
C ASN A 487 7.01 -25.64 -3.66
N LEU A 488 7.09 -24.47 -4.27
CA LEU A 488 6.08 -23.98 -5.22
C LEU A 488 6.39 -24.53 -6.61
N GLY A 489 5.37 -24.99 -7.34
CA GLY A 489 5.48 -25.45 -8.73
C GLY A 489 5.89 -24.32 -9.71
N SER A 490 5.79 -23.06 -9.31
CA SER A 490 6.46 -21.94 -9.96
C SER A 490 6.69 -20.80 -8.97
N THR A 491 7.88 -20.18 -9.03
CA THR A 491 8.18 -18.95 -8.28
C THR A 491 8.11 -17.68 -9.15
N ALA A 492 7.66 -17.80 -10.41
CA ALA A 492 7.70 -16.72 -11.40
C ALA A 492 6.84 -15.49 -11.02
N LEU A 493 5.79 -15.70 -10.23
CA LEU A 493 4.87 -14.64 -9.79
C LEU A 493 5.15 -14.19 -8.34
N GLY A 494 6.12 -14.79 -7.66
CA GLY A 494 6.36 -14.64 -6.23
C GLY A 494 6.84 -15.94 -5.60
N ASN A 495 7.42 -15.87 -4.42
CA ASN A 495 8.01 -17.02 -3.72
C ASN A 495 7.24 -17.34 -2.44
N ILE A 496 7.55 -18.47 -1.82
CA ILE A 496 7.22 -18.76 -0.42
C ILE A 496 8.49 -18.58 0.41
N GLU A 497 8.42 -17.69 1.39
CA GLU A 497 9.46 -17.43 2.38
C GLU A 497 9.04 -18.07 3.71
N TYR A 498 9.96 -18.77 4.37
CA TYR A 498 9.67 -19.46 5.64
C TYR A 498 10.90 -19.63 6.51
N ARG A 499 10.67 -19.86 7.81
CA ARG A 499 11.70 -20.20 8.79
C ARG A 499 11.14 -21.00 9.96
N THR A 500 12.02 -21.73 10.63
CA THR A 500 11.75 -22.47 11.88
C THR A 500 12.27 -21.70 13.09
N PHE A 501 11.67 -21.94 14.25
CA PHE A 501 12.22 -21.63 15.56
C PHE A 501 12.76 -22.91 16.18
N LEU A 502 14.04 -22.94 16.51
CA LEU A 502 14.70 -24.07 17.16
C LEU A 502 14.91 -23.78 18.64
N ASN A 503 14.60 -24.76 19.50
CA ASN A 503 14.77 -24.65 20.96
C ASN A 503 16.19 -24.18 21.40
N SER A 504 17.23 -24.58 20.67
CA SER A 504 18.63 -24.28 21.00
C SER A 504 19.13 -22.92 20.52
N SER A 505 18.48 -22.32 19.52
CA SER A 505 19.08 -21.26 18.68
C SER A 505 18.07 -20.26 18.11
N GLY A 506 16.81 -20.33 18.53
CA GLY A 506 15.76 -19.38 18.19
C GLY A 506 15.33 -19.39 16.72
N TRP A 507 14.88 -18.24 16.23
CA TRP A 507 14.46 -18.08 14.82
C TRP A 507 15.65 -18.21 13.87
N GLN A 508 15.55 -19.17 12.96
CA GLN A 508 16.52 -19.36 11.89
C GLN A 508 16.36 -18.29 10.79
N THR A 509 17.31 -18.25 9.86
CA THR A 509 17.25 -17.37 8.68
C THR A 509 16.03 -17.72 7.81
N VAL A 510 15.50 -16.71 7.10
CA VAL A 510 14.41 -16.94 6.15
C VAL A 510 14.97 -17.63 4.92
N VAL A 511 14.30 -18.72 4.50
CA VAL A 511 14.61 -19.49 3.31
C VAL A 511 13.43 -19.50 2.34
N ASN A 512 13.70 -19.84 1.08
CA ASN A 512 12.75 -19.78 -0.03
C ASN A 512 12.32 -21.19 -0.50
N SER A 513 11.38 -21.24 -1.46
CA SER A 513 11.04 -22.46 -2.20
C SER A 513 12.29 -23.25 -2.63
N GLY A 514 12.31 -24.57 -2.39
CA GLY A 514 13.40 -25.48 -2.74
C GLY A 514 14.57 -25.55 -1.76
N ARG A 515 14.63 -24.70 -0.74
CA ARG A 515 15.64 -24.74 0.34
C ARG A 515 15.14 -25.53 1.55
N GLU A 516 16.00 -25.71 2.54
CA GLU A 516 15.69 -26.40 3.80
C GLU A 516 15.73 -25.37 4.92
N SER A 517 14.77 -25.42 5.85
CA SER A 517 14.61 -24.40 6.91
C SER A 517 15.82 -24.24 7.82
N ASN A 518 16.55 -25.34 8.01
CA ASN A 518 17.76 -25.48 8.80
C ASN A 518 18.41 -26.83 8.44
N VAL A 519 19.69 -27.00 8.77
CA VAL A 519 20.31 -28.34 8.75
C VAL A 519 19.59 -29.20 9.81
N PRO A 520 19.11 -30.42 9.48
CA PRO A 520 18.49 -31.30 10.47
C PRO A 520 19.52 -31.84 11.47
N ASN A 521 19.18 -31.85 12.76
CA ASN A 521 20.01 -32.37 13.84
C ASN A 521 19.11 -33.02 14.91
N GLU A 522 19.50 -34.21 15.40
CA GLU A 522 18.76 -34.95 16.42
C GLU A 522 18.64 -34.21 17.76
N SER A 523 19.61 -33.37 18.17
CA SER A 523 19.54 -32.62 19.44
C SER A 523 18.71 -31.33 19.39
N GLN A 524 18.24 -30.92 18.21
CA GLN A 524 17.36 -29.76 18.01
C GLN A 524 15.89 -30.18 17.91
N GLN A 525 14.95 -29.29 18.25
CA GLN A 525 13.54 -29.46 17.91
C GLN A 525 12.96 -28.16 17.34
N VAL A 526 12.06 -28.30 16.35
CA VAL A 526 11.27 -27.18 15.84
C VAL A 526 10.09 -26.97 16.78
N GLU A 527 10.02 -25.81 17.44
CA GLU A 527 8.89 -25.47 18.35
C GLU A 527 7.84 -24.56 17.68
N ALA A 528 8.29 -23.74 16.72
CA ALA A 528 7.44 -22.84 15.95
C ALA A 528 7.90 -22.70 14.50
N ILE A 529 6.97 -22.32 13.63
CA ILE A 529 7.16 -22.11 12.20
C ILE A 529 6.48 -20.78 11.80
N GLN A 530 7.12 -20.04 10.91
CA GLN A 530 6.59 -18.80 10.34
C GLN A 530 6.84 -18.79 8.82
N MET A 531 5.81 -18.49 8.04
CA MET A 531 5.88 -18.43 6.58
C MET A 531 4.96 -17.36 5.97
N ARG A 532 5.36 -16.85 4.79
CA ARG A 532 4.64 -15.86 3.98
C ARG A 532 4.83 -16.13 2.49
N LEU A 533 3.92 -15.60 1.67
CA LEU A 533 4.15 -15.47 0.23
C LEU A 533 4.75 -14.09 -0.09
N THR A 534 5.33 -13.93 -1.28
CA THR A 534 5.90 -12.67 -1.77
C THR A 534 5.44 -12.35 -3.21
N GLY A 535 5.87 -11.22 -3.77
CA GLY A 535 5.61 -10.84 -5.17
C GLY A 535 4.14 -10.49 -5.45
N LEU A 536 3.64 -10.93 -6.61
CA LEU A 536 2.21 -10.91 -6.96
C LEU A 536 1.47 -12.08 -6.30
N LEU A 537 2.16 -13.18 -6.02
CA LEU A 537 1.60 -14.39 -5.41
C LEU A 537 0.90 -14.07 -4.08
N SER A 538 1.48 -13.20 -3.24
CA SER A 538 0.88 -12.72 -1.98
C SER A 538 -0.30 -11.74 -2.13
N LYS A 539 -0.58 -11.24 -3.35
CA LYS A 539 -1.74 -10.39 -3.62
C LYS A 539 -3.00 -11.23 -3.85
N THR A 540 -2.86 -12.34 -4.57
CA THR A 540 -3.99 -13.24 -4.90
C THR A 540 -4.14 -14.37 -3.88
N TYR A 541 -3.02 -14.95 -3.42
CA TYR A 541 -2.99 -16.08 -2.50
C TYR A 541 -2.29 -15.74 -1.19
N SER A 542 -2.60 -16.55 -0.19
CA SER A 542 -2.04 -16.52 1.15
C SER A 542 -1.68 -17.92 1.57
N VAL A 543 -0.63 -18.06 2.37
CA VAL A 543 -0.28 -19.35 2.97
C VAL A 543 -1.01 -19.53 4.29
N MET A 544 -1.74 -20.63 4.40
CA MET A 544 -2.59 -21.04 5.52
C MET A 544 -2.05 -22.35 6.08
N TYR A 545 -1.73 -22.39 7.37
CA TYR A 545 -0.97 -23.48 7.98
C TYR A 545 -1.34 -23.70 9.45
N ARG A 546 -1.17 -24.93 9.92
CA ARG A 546 -1.32 -25.32 11.33
C ARG A 546 -0.34 -26.44 11.68
N VAL A 547 -0.08 -26.63 12.97
CA VAL A 547 0.87 -27.62 13.48
C VAL A 547 0.24 -28.49 14.56
N HIS A 548 0.63 -29.75 14.60
CA HIS A 548 0.37 -30.65 15.73
C HIS A 548 1.55 -30.53 16.70
N MET A 549 1.27 -30.07 17.91
CA MET A 549 2.26 -29.92 18.97
C MET A 549 2.17 -31.06 19.97
N GLN A 550 3.33 -31.41 20.53
CA GLN A 550 3.39 -32.23 21.75
C GLN A 550 2.46 -31.64 22.84
N ASP A 551 1.72 -32.52 23.52
CA ASP A 551 0.80 -32.26 24.65
C ASP A 551 -0.42 -31.36 24.35
N TYR A 552 -0.43 -30.58 23.28
CA TYR A 552 -1.57 -29.72 22.88
C TYR A 552 -2.35 -30.22 21.66
N GLY A 553 -1.78 -31.14 20.87
CA GLY A 553 -2.38 -31.60 19.63
C GLY A 553 -2.41 -30.52 18.53
N TRP A 554 -3.41 -30.57 17.66
CA TRP A 554 -3.58 -29.60 16.58
C TRP A 554 -3.87 -28.19 17.09
N GLN A 555 -3.03 -27.24 16.70
CA GLN A 555 -3.31 -25.81 16.82
C GLN A 555 -4.30 -25.34 15.75
N ASP A 556 -4.92 -24.18 15.98
CA ASP A 556 -5.75 -23.48 15.00
C ASP A 556 -4.99 -23.11 13.72
N TRP A 557 -5.75 -22.89 12.64
CA TRP A 557 -5.21 -22.42 11.37
C TRP A 557 -4.74 -20.97 11.46
N THR A 558 -3.47 -20.75 11.14
CA THR A 558 -2.83 -19.44 11.07
C THR A 558 -2.47 -19.08 9.62
N TYR A 559 -2.16 -17.81 9.39
CA TYR A 559 -1.93 -17.23 8.05
C TYR A 559 -0.68 -16.35 8.04
N ASN A 560 -0.03 -16.20 6.88
CA ASN A 560 0.97 -15.17 6.53
C ASN A 560 1.66 -14.43 7.72
N ASN A 561 2.91 -14.77 8.03
CA ASN A 561 3.71 -14.20 9.13
C ASN A 561 3.23 -14.43 10.57
N ASN A 562 1.98 -14.84 10.83
CA ASN A 562 1.62 -15.27 12.18
C ASN A 562 2.38 -16.56 12.54
N ILE A 563 2.64 -16.80 13.83
CA ILE A 563 3.40 -17.97 14.26
C ILE A 563 2.46 -19.18 14.37
N ALA A 564 2.90 -20.33 13.86
CA ALA A 564 2.30 -21.64 14.16
C ALA A 564 3.24 -22.38 15.12
N GLY A 565 2.74 -22.78 16.29
CA GLY A 565 3.55 -23.39 17.36
C GLY A 565 3.91 -22.39 18.47
N SER A 566 4.90 -22.75 19.29
CA SER A 566 5.36 -21.96 20.44
C SER A 566 6.83 -21.56 20.35
N THR A 567 7.23 -20.51 21.04
CA THR A 567 8.66 -20.16 21.21
C THR A 567 9.05 -20.22 22.68
N ASN A 568 10.11 -20.96 23.00
CA ASN A 568 10.68 -21.09 24.36
C ASN A 568 9.75 -21.82 25.36
N GLN A 569 8.94 -22.79 24.90
CA GLN A 569 8.10 -23.60 25.79
C GLN A 569 8.60 -25.04 25.96
N GLY A 570 9.64 -25.45 25.22
CA GLY A 570 10.15 -26.82 25.26
C GLY A 570 9.29 -27.81 24.47
N LYS A 571 8.35 -27.33 23.65
CA LYS A 571 7.29 -28.14 23.01
C LYS A 571 7.57 -28.32 21.53
N ARG A 572 7.89 -29.55 21.12
CA ARG A 572 8.11 -29.92 19.72
C ARG A 572 6.84 -29.82 18.87
N ILE A 573 7.01 -29.53 17.59
CA ILE A 573 6.06 -29.82 16.52
C ILE A 573 6.30 -31.26 16.02
N GLU A 574 5.22 -32.02 15.81
CA GLU A 574 5.24 -33.42 15.39
C GLU A 574 4.66 -33.61 13.99
N ALA A 575 3.68 -32.80 13.61
CA ALA A 575 3.11 -32.75 12.28
C ALA A 575 2.72 -31.32 11.86
N ILE A 576 2.53 -31.10 10.57
CA ILE A 576 2.16 -29.83 9.94
C ILE A 576 1.23 -30.08 8.75
N GLU A 577 0.26 -29.18 8.58
CA GLU A 577 -0.50 -29.02 7.33
C GLU A 577 -0.27 -27.61 6.79
N ILE A 578 -0.01 -27.49 5.49
CA ILE A 578 0.22 -26.24 4.77
C ILE A 578 -0.64 -26.26 3.49
N LYS A 579 -1.38 -25.20 3.23
CA LYS A 579 -2.11 -25.00 1.97
C LYS A 579 -2.14 -23.56 1.55
N LEU A 580 -2.39 -23.31 0.27
CA LEU A 580 -2.61 -21.98 -0.24
C LEU A 580 -4.12 -21.72 -0.32
N VAL A 581 -4.54 -20.49 -0.07
CA VAL A 581 -5.93 -20.05 -0.17
C VAL A 581 -5.99 -18.68 -0.81
N GLU A 582 -7.05 -18.39 -1.55
CA GLU A 582 -7.29 -17.04 -2.08
C GLU A 582 -7.37 -16.05 -0.93
N THR A 583 -6.54 -15.00 -0.97
CA THR A 583 -6.44 -14.00 0.10
C THR A 583 -7.80 -13.33 0.37
N ALA A 584 -8.60 -13.11 -0.68
CA ALA A 584 -9.95 -12.55 -0.60
C ALA A 584 -10.98 -13.41 0.15
N LYS A 585 -10.69 -14.69 0.42
CA LYS A 585 -11.55 -15.62 1.18
C LYS A 585 -11.16 -15.74 2.65
N ILE A 586 -10.09 -15.07 3.09
CA ILE A 586 -9.66 -15.08 4.50
C ILE A 586 -10.48 -14.07 5.31
N PRO A 587 -11.04 -14.44 6.47
CA PRO A 587 -11.71 -13.48 7.35
C PRO A 587 -10.72 -12.49 7.95
N VAL A 588 -11.06 -11.20 7.89
CA VAL A 588 -10.38 -10.15 8.66
C VAL A 588 -10.71 -10.36 10.14
N THR A 589 -9.68 -10.55 10.97
CA THR A 589 -9.86 -10.80 12.41
C THR A 589 -9.41 -9.60 13.23
N VAL A 590 -10.01 -9.44 14.42
CA VAL A 590 -9.69 -8.38 15.38
C VAL A 590 -9.37 -9.00 16.72
N GLN A 591 -8.18 -8.75 17.23
CA GLN A 591 -7.74 -9.09 18.57
C GLN A 591 -7.67 -7.80 19.41
N THR A 592 -8.19 -7.85 20.63
CA THR A 592 -8.07 -6.77 21.61
C THR A 592 -7.17 -7.19 22.76
N THR A 593 -6.30 -6.30 23.24
CA THR A 593 -5.41 -6.57 24.38
C THR A 593 -5.37 -5.35 25.29
N TYR A 594 -5.63 -5.56 26.58
CA TYR A 594 -5.52 -4.49 27.57
C TYR A 594 -4.05 -4.08 27.75
N LYS A 595 -3.82 -2.77 27.87
CA LYS A 595 -2.49 -2.17 28.03
C LYS A 595 -2.33 -1.37 29.34
N GLY A 596 -3.35 -1.34 30.18
CA GLY A 596 -3.39 -0.56 31.42
C GLY A 596 -3.97 0.84 31.24
N THR A 597 -4.49 1.41 32.32
CA THR A 597 -5.07 2.76 32.45
C THR A 597 -6.12 3.07 31.39
N GLY A 598 -6.98 2.08 31.09
CA GLY A 598 -8.05 2.21 30.11
C GLY A 598 -7.62 2.03 28.65
N ASN A 599 -6.34 1.76 28.36
CA ASN A 599 -5.85 1.54 27.01
C ASN A 599 -6.12 0.12 26.51
N TYR A 600 -6.62 0.02 25.29
CA TYR A 600 -6.74 -1.24 24.55
C TYR A 600 -6.04 -1.10 23.20
N ASN A 601 -5.14 -2.05 22.92
CA ASN A 601 -4.62 -2.24 21.57
C ASN A 601 -5.60 -3.12 20.79
N VAL A 602 -5.99 -2.66 19.60
CA VAL A 602 -6.83 -3.33 18.62
C VAL A 602 -5.92 -3.73 17.46
N ARG A 603 -5.53 -5.01 17.40
CA ARG A 603 -4.78 -5.60 16.29
C ARG A 603 -5.75 -6.21 15.29
N VAL A 604 -5.82 -5.62 14.11
CA VAL A 604 -6.54 -6.15 12.95
C VAL A 604 -5.56 -6.91 12.07
N THR A 605 -5.89 -8.12 11.65
CA THR A 605 -5.04 -8.94 10.75
C THR A 605 -5.81 -9.41 9.52
N ASN A 606 -5.08 -9.98 8.54
CA ASN A 606 -5.60 -10.41 7.23
C ASN A 606 -6.14 -9.24 6.37
N VAL A 607 -5.54 -8.05 6.50
CA VAL A 607 -5.96 -6.83 5.80
C VAL A 607 -5.32 -6.78 4.41
N ILE A 608 -6.14 -6.83 3.36
CA ILE A 608 -5.69 -7.08 1.99
C ILE A 608 -5.37 -5.78 1.22
N SER A 609 -6.00 -4.67 1.62
CA SER A 609 -6.02 -3.42 0.86
C SER A 609 -4.80 -2.51 1.08
N PRO A 610 -4.33 -1.78 0.05
CA PRO A 610 -3.38 -0.67 0.21
C PRO A 610 -4.03 0.63 0.75
N GLY A 611 -5.36 0.67 0.91
CA GLY A 611 -6.08 1.83 1.45
C GLY A 611 -6.24 1.79 2.98
N ASN A 612 -6.39 2.97 3.59
CA ASN A 612 -6.61 3.09 5.04
C ASN A 612 -7.85 2.33 5.53
N LEU A 613 -7.74 1.74 6.72
CA LEU A 613 -8.90 1.29 7.48
C LEU A 613 -9.52 2.44 8.25
N LYS A 614 -10.84 2.38 8.42
CA LYS A 614 -11.61 3.17 9.37
C LYS A 614 -12.13 2.24 10.44
N ILE A 615 -11.67 2.42 11.67
CA ILE A 615 -12.13 1.67 12.85
C ILE A 615 -13.10 2.56 13.61
N ALA A 616 -14.35 2.13 13.71
CA ALA A 616 -15.38 2.76 14.51
C ALA A 616 -15.44 2.08 15.88
N ILE A 617 -15.39 2.87 16.95
CA ILE A 617 -15.45 2.41 18.35
C ILE A 617 -16.48 3.25 19.11
N TRP A 618 -17.35 2.60 19.88
CA TRP A 618 -18.34 3.24 20.76
C TRP A 618 -18.77 2.29 21.88
N SER A 619 -19.32 2.82 22.97
CA SER A 619 -19.89 2.03 24.08
C SER A 619 -21.32 1.52 23.77
N ASP A 620 -21.78 0.45 24.43
CA ASP A 620 -23.12 -0.15 24.17
C ASP A 620 -24.27 0.73 24.72
N LYS A 621 -24.00 1.50 25.78
CA LYS A 621 -24.96 2.39 26.41
C LYS A 621 -25.30 3.56 25.49
N ASN A 622 -26.59 3.88 25.36
CA ASN A 622 -27.12 4.91 24.46
C ASN A 622 -26.79 4.72 22.96
N ASN A 623 -26.30 3.54 22.53
CA ASN A 623 -25.87 3.25 21.16
C ASN A 623 -24.72 4.21 20.73
N GLN A 624 -24.73 4.78 19.51
CA GLN A 624 -23.56 5.46 18.93
C GLN A 624 -23.39 6.94 19.38
N ASP A 625 -23.74 7.29 20.62
CA ASP A 625 -23.66 8.68 21.10
C ASP A 625 -22.24 9.16 21.42
N ASP A 626 -21.32 8.24 21.72
CA ASP A 626 -19.89 8.48 21.94
C ASP A 626 -18.96 8.01 20.80
N LEU A 627 -19.54 7.71 19.63
CA LEU A 627 -18.85 7.14 18.46
C LEU A 627 -17.59 7.91 18.02
N LYS A 628 -16.46 7.21 18.01
CA LYS A 628 -15.17 7.71 17.49
C LYS A 628 -14.68 6.90 16.30
N TRP A 629 -14.16 7.62 15.30
CA TRP A 629 -13.61 7.08 14.06
C TRP A 629 -12.10 7.26 14.03
N TYR A 630 -11.39 6.14 14.03
CA TYR A 630 -9.94 6.08 13.93
C TYR A 630 -9.53 5.72 12.51
N THR A 631 -8.42 6.28 12.03
CA THR A 631 -7.87 5.97 10.70
C THR A 631 -6.51 5.33 10.88
N VAL A 632 -6.30 4.12 10.35
CA VAL A 632 -5.01 3.42 10.41
C VAL A 632 -4.61 2.91 9.04
N THR A 633 -3.32 3.07 8.70
CA THR A 633 -2.73 2.56 7.46
C THR A 633 -2.16 1.16 7.72
N PRO A 634 -2.65 0.11 7.03
CA PRO A 634 -2.11 -1.24 7.21
C PRO A 634 -0.63 -1.35 6.80
N LYS A 635 0.10 -2.23 7.48
CA LYS A 635 1.48 -2.65 7.14
C LYS A 635 1.55 -4.16 7.23
N ASN A 636 2.15 -4.82 6.24
CA ASN A 636 2.32 -6.28 6.20
C ASN A 636 1.03 -7.10 6.44
N HIS A 637 -0.11 -6.61 5.94
CA HIS A 637 -1.46 -7.15 6.14
C HIS A 637 -2.04 -7.06 7.57
N GLU A 638 -1.46 -6.20 8.41
CA GLU A 638 -1.94 -5.92 9.76
C GLU A 638 -2.14 -4.42 9.98
N ALA A 639 -2.97 -4.06 10.95
CA ALA A 639 -3.06 -2.71 11.47
C ALA A 639 -3.27 -2.74 12.99
N THR A 640 -2.54 -1.90 13.72
CA THR A 640 -2.69 -1.75 15.17
C THR A 640 -3.19 -0.35 15.51
N LEU A 641 -4.15 -0.27 16.43
CA LEU A 641 -4.70 0.97 16.98
C LEU A 641 -4.71 0.86 18.51
N THR A 642 -4.10 1.81 19.22
CA THR A 642 -4.42 2.02 20.64
C THR A 642 -5.57 3.00 20.73
N PHE A 643 -6.62 2.65 21.48
CA PHE A 643 -7.61 3.61 21.95
C PHE A 643 -7.71 3.53 23.48
N ASN A 644 -8.14 4.61 24.12
CA ASN A 644 -8.33 4.65 25.56
C ASN A 644 -9.80 4.95 25.88
N VAL A 645 -10.43 4.09 26.69
CA VAL A 645 -11.85 4.14 27.05
C VAL A 645 -12.25 5.43 27.77
N THR A 646 -11.30 6.10 28.45
CA THR A 646 -11.51 7.41 29.09
C THR A 646 -11.82 8.55 28.12
N ASN A 647 -11.62 8.33 26.81
CA ASN A 647 -12.04 9.25 25.76
C ASN A 647 -13.51 9.06 25.33
N HIS A 648 -14.20 8.05 25.85
CA HIS A 648 -15.61 7.75 25.57
C HIS A 648 -16.50 8.18 26.74
N ARG A 649 -17.83 8.13 26.58
CA ARG A 649 -18.77 8.66 27.60
C ARG A 649 -19.07 7.62 28.68
N ASP A 650 -19.26 6.38 28.25
CA ASP A 650 -19.79 5.31 29.08
C ASP A 650 -18.91 4.06 29.04
N ASN A 651 -18.92 3.30 30.13
CA ASN A 651 -18.03 2.15 30.34
C ASN A 651 -18.78 0.82 30.22
N GLY A 652 -18.04 -0.30 30.21
CA GLY A 652 -18.59 -1.66 30.14
C GLY A 652 -18.34 -2.30 28.78
N LYS A 653 -19.39 -2.56 28.00
CA LYS A 653 -19.27 -3.16 26.67
C LYS A 653 -19.03 -2.10 25.61
N TYR A 654 -18.10 -2.38 24.69
CA TYR A 654 -17.80 -1.56 23.52
C TYR A 654 -17.95 -2.38 22.24
N PHE A 655 -18.38 -1.74 21.16
CA PHE A 655 -18.34 -2.30 19.81
C PHE A 655 -17.13 -1.77 19.06
N ILE A 656 -16.52 -2.63 18.24
CA ILE A 656 -15.43 -2.29 17.34
C ILE A 656 -15.82 -2.80 15.95
N HIS A 657 -16.10 -1.88 15.04
CA HIS A 657 -16.35 -2.20 13.62
C HIS A 657 -15.19 -1.72 12.78
N VAL A 658 -14.62 -2.61 11.96
CA VAL A 658 -13.54 -2.28 11.03
C VAL A 658 -14.12 -2.17 9.62
N TYR A 659 -13.83 -1.06 8.96
CA TYR A 659 -14.23 -0.78 7.58
C TYR A 659 -13.00 -0.52 6.71
N GLN A 660 -13.03 -0.99 5.46
CA GLN A 660 -12.15 -0.49 4.41
C GLN A 660 -12.70 0.83 3.90
N GLU A 661 -11.87 1.88 3.82
CA GLU A 661 -12.19 3.07 3.04
C GLU A 661 -11.58 2.96 1.64
N ASN A 662 -12.36 3.29 0.60
CA ASN A 662 -11.90 3.35 -0.78
C ASN A 662 -11.49 4.78 -1.19
N ALA A 663 -10.89 4.94 -2.37
CA ALA A 663 -10.42 6.23 -2.89
C ALA A 663 -11.55 7.23 -3.27
N SER A 664 -12.80 6.90 -2.95
CA SER A 664 -14.01 7.74 -3.08
C SER A 664 -14.69 7.96 -1.71
N ASN A 665 -13.98 7.71 -0.60
CA ASN A 665 -14.41 7.84 0.80
C ASN A 665 -15.60 6.95 1.22
N GLN A 666 -15.99 5.98 0.39
CA GLN A 666 -16.99 4.98 0.72
C GLN A 666 -16.40 3.92 1.65
N LYS A 667 -17.20 3.44 2.62
CA LYS A 667 -16.76 2.53 3.68
C LYS A 667 -17.43 1.16 3.51
N GLN A 668 -16.64 0.14 3.19
CA GLN A 668 -17.08 -1.26 3.17
C GLN A 668 -16.79 -1.89 4.55
N LEU A 669 -17.79 -2.46 5.21
CA LEU A 669 -17.58 -3.20 6.46
C LEU A 669 -16.76 -4.46 6.17
N LEU A 670 -15.72 -4.70 6.99
CA LEU A 670 -14.90 -5.92 6.95
C LEU A 670 -15.28 -6.89 8.07
N VAL A 671 -15.35 -6.39 9.31
CA VAL A 671 -15.57 -7.22 10.51
C VAL A 671 -16.19 -6.38 11.63
N LYS A 672 -16.96 -7.05 12.49
CA LYS A 672 -17.50 -6.53 13.75
C LYS A 672 -16.98 -7.39 14.89
N THR A 673 -16.63 -6.77 16.02
CA THR A 673 -16.41 -7.46 17.29
C THR A 673 -16.91 -6.58 18.44
N SER A 674 -16.90 -7.11 19.67
CA SER A 674 -17.16 -6.35 20.89
C SER A 674 -16.17 -6.72 21.99
N LEU A 675 -15.82 -5.73 22.80
CA LEU A 675 -14.92 -5.81 23.94
C LEU A 675 -15.73 -5.59 25.22
N GLN A 676 -15.45 -6.36 26.27
CA GLN A 676 -15.84 -6.00 27.63
C GLN A 676 -14.65 -5.34 28.32
N VAL A 677 -14.83 -4.12 28.84
CA VAL A 677 -13.79 -3.33 29.50
C VAL A 677 -13.68 -3.71 30.97
N ALA A 678 -12.44 -3.87 31.46
CA ALA A 678 -12.13 -4.37 32.79
C ALA A 678 -12.57 -3.46 33.96
N HIS A 679 -12.53 -2.12 33.80
CA HIS A 679 -12.88 -1.17 34.86
C HIS A 679 -13.93 -0.16 34.39
N SER A 680 -14.78 0.28 35.32
CA SER A 680 -15.93 1.17 35.04
C SER A 680 -15.70 2.64 35.39
N ASN A 681 -14.50 3.01 35.86
CA ASN A 681 -14.12 4.39 36.17
C ASN A 681 -12.58 4.52 36.18
N TYR A 682 -12.07 5.63 35.66
CA TYR A 682 -10.64 6.00 35.67
C TYR A 682 -10.42 7.48 36.04
N ASN A 683 -11.40 8.10 36.72
CA ASN A 683 -11.24 9.42 37.29
C ASN A 683 -10.10 9.43 38.31
N THR A 684 -9.33 10.52 38.42
CA THR A 684 -8.31 10.66 39.46
C THR A 684 -8.89 11.51 40.59
N PRO A 685 -9.18 10.96 41.78
CA PRO A 685 -9.55 11.80 42.91
C PRO A 685 -8.35 12.65 43.31
N TYR A 686 -8.61 13.90 43.69
CA TYR A 686 -7.59 14.75 44.29
C TYR A 686 -7.55 14.53 45.81
N PHE A 687 -6.35 14.32 46.35
CA PHE A 687 -6.08 14.31 47.78
C PHE A 687 -4.95 15.30 48.07
N SER A 688 -5.10 16.08 49.15
CA SER A 688 -3.99 16.85 49.71
C SER A 688 -3.42 16.15 50.93
N GLN A 689 -2.09 16.13 51.05
CA GLN A 689 -1.42 15.63 52.26
C GLN A 689 -1.74 16.50 53.48
N ARG A 690 -2.13 17.77 53.24
CA ARG A 690 -2.49 18.78 54.25
C ARG A 690 -3.97 18.79 54.65
N ASP A 691 -4.76 17.82 54.19
CA ASP A 691 -6.15 17.63 54.63
C ASP A 691 -6.23 17.31 56.14
N GLY A 692 -7.06 18.05 56.88
CA GLY A 692 -7.15 17.96 58.34
C GLY A 692 -7.53 16.57 58.88
N ARG A 693 -8.08 15.67 58.05
CA ARG A 693 -8.40 14.28 58.43
C ARG A 693 -7.16 13.41 58.67
N TRP A 694 -6.00 13.80 58.14
CA TRP A 694 -4.77 13.00 58.25
C TRP A 694 -3.47 13.80 58.36
N ALA A 695 -3.44 15.10 58.04
CA ALA A 695 -2.23 15.92 58.03
C ALA A 695 -1.44 15.87 59.35
N SER A 696 -2.12 15.83 60.50
CA SER A 696 -1.52 15.76 61.84
C SER A 696 -1.03 14.37 62.25
N ARG A 697 -1.30 13.30 61.49
CA ARG A 697 -0.82 11.95 61.81
C ARG A 697 0.70 11.89 61.69
N ARG A 698 1.38 11.62 62.81
CA ARG A 698 2.83 11.47 62.91
C ARG A 698 3.26 10.05 62.57
N TYR A 699 4.22 9.93 61.67
CA TYR A 699 4.91 8.69 61.31
C TYR A 699 6.39 8.94 61.54
N GLY A 700 6.97 8.41 62.62
CA GLY A 700 8.38 8.63 62.97
C GLY A 700 8.76 10.12 63.04
N MET A 701 9.73 10.52 62.20
CA MET A 701 10.35 11.85 62.23
C MET A 701 9.38 13.00 61.93
N ALA A 702 8.34 12.81 61.13
CA ALA A 702 7.45 13.87 60.68
C ALA A 702 5.98 13.42 60.54
N THR A 703 5.09 14.37 60.24
CA THR A 703 3.68 14.14 59.95
C THR A 703 3.41 13.96 58.46
N LEU A 704 2.26 13.36 58.13
CA LEU A 704 1.80 13.21 56.74
C LEU A 704 1.60 14.59 56.08
N GLY A 705 1.15 15.61 56.83
CA GLY A 705 1.05 16.98 56.34
C GLY A 705 2.39 17.55 55.86
N GLU A 706 3.47 17.33 56.63
CA GLU A 706 4.81 17.82 56.32
C GLU A 706 5.50 17.04 55.19
N THR A 707 5.24 15.73 55.06
CA THR A 707 6.12 14.80 54.31
C THR A 707 5.43 13.74 53.45
N GLY A 708 4.09 13.66 53.49
CA GLY A 708 3.31 12.60 52.87
C GLY A 708 3.02 12.79 51.38
N CYS A 709 3.94 13.41 50.62
CA CYS A 709 3.77 13.66 49.19
C CYS A 709 3.63 12.35 48.40
N VAL A 710 4.59 11.42 48.51
CA VAL A 710 4.54 10.10 47.87
C VAL A 710 3.32 9.26 48.30
N PRO A 711 2.99 9.09 49.61
CA PRO A 711 1.74 8.42 50.02
C PRO A 711 0.47 9.04 49.42
N THR A 712 0.41 10.37 49.30
CA THR A 712 -0.78 11.06 48.76
C THR A 712 -0.86 10.96 47.24
N SER A 713 0.26 11.12 46.54
CA SER A 713 0.36 10.97 45.09
C SER A 713 0.07 9.53 44.64
N LEU A 714 0.58 8.53 45.36
CA LEU A 714 0.18 7.13 45.17
C LEU A 714 -1.31 6.91 45.44
N ALA A 715 -1.90 7.52 46.46
CA ALA A 715 -3.33 7.36 46.78
C ALA A 715 -4.24 7.88 45.66
N MET A 716 -3.90 9.03 45.07
CA MET A 716 -4.60 9.59 43.90
C MET A 716 -4.52 8.64 42.70
N ILE A 717 -3.34 8.08 42.41
CA ILE A 717 -3.11 7.17 41.28
C ILE A 717 -3.79 5.81 41.50
N LEU A 718 -3.58 5.17 42.64
CA LEU A 718 -4.11 3.83 42.93
C LEU A 718 -5.64 3.83 42.95
N SER A 719 -6.27 4.86 43.52
CA SER A 719 -7.72 5.02 43.44
C SER A 719 -8.22 5.13 41.99
N SER A 720 -7.45 5.82 41.15
CA SER A 720 -7.76 6.00 39.72
C SER A 720 -7.58 4.74 38.87
N LEU A 721 -6.69 3.82 39.28
CA LEU A 721 -6.41 2.57 38.57
C LEU A 721 -7.27 1.40 39.07
N LYS A 722 -7.66 1.37 40.34
CA LYS A 722 -8.52 0.30 40.90
C LYS A 722 -10.01 0.60 40.77
N GLY A 723 -10.41 1.87 40.72
CA GLY A 723 -11.81 2.29 40.69
C GLY A 723 -12.49 2.32 42.08
N GLU A 724 -11.73 2.00 43.14
CA GLU A 724 -12.11 2.12 44.55
C GLU A 724 -11.31 3.24 45.25
N THR A 725 -11.64 3.59 46.49
CA THR A 725 -10.90 4.64 47.22
C THR A 725 -9.74 4.06 48.02
N VAL A 726 -8.52 4.45 47.66
CA VAL A 726 -7.30 4.22 48.46
C VAL A 726 -6.88 5.55 49.11
N LEU A 727 -6.84 5.60 50.43
CA LEU A 727 -6.53 6.80 51.21
C LEU A 727 -5.02 7.00 51.39
N PRO A 728 -4.52 8.26 51.48
CA PRO A 728 -3.11 8.55 51.78
C PRO A 728 -2.59 7.87 53.06
N THR A 729 -3.47 7.70 54.05
CA THR A 729 -3.13 7.00 55.29
C THR A 729 -2.85 5.52 55.08
N GLN A 730 -3.64 4.79 54.28
CA GLN A 730 -3.42 3.34 54.08
C GLN A 730 -2.03 3.06 53.49
N ILE A 731 -1.55 3.96 52.62
CA ILE A 731 -0.24 3.86 51.98
C ILE A 731 0.87 4.29 52.96
N ALA A 732 0.66 5.37 53.73
CA ALA A 732 1.57 5.77 54.80
C ALA A 732 1.71 4.68 55.88
N ASP A 733 0.60 4.08 56.31
CA ASP A 733 0.51 2.98 57.28
C ASP A 733 1.29 1.76 56.76
N TYR A 734 1.10 1.36 55.49
CA TYR A 734 1.89 0.30 54.86
C TYR A 734 3.39 0.64 54.81
N LEU A 735 3.75 1.80 54.26
CA LEU A 735 5.15 2.19 54.10
C LEU A 735 5.89 2.32 55.44
N TYR A 736 5.21 2.76 56.50
CA TYR A 736 5.78 2.92 57.83
C TYR A 736 5.82 1.61 58.64
N HIS A 737 4.73 0.83 58.66
CA HIS A 737 4.60 -0.36 59.51
C HIS A 737 5.00 -1.68 58.83
N LYS A 738 4.86 -1.80 57.51
CA LYS A 738 5.25 -3.00 56.74
C LYS A 738 6.59 -2.84 56.02
N THR A 739 7.09 -1.61 55.91
CA THR A 739 8.42 -1.32 55.32
C THR A 739 9.21 -0.36 56.22
N VAL A 740 10.32 0.20 55.72
CA VAL A 740 11.09 1.28 56.36
C VAL A 740 11.11 2.57 55.54
N GLU A 741 10.38 2.61 54.42
CA GLU A 741 10.59 3.58 53.36
C GLU A 741 9.93 4.95 53.57
N PHE A 742 9.11 5.14 54.62
CA PHE A 742 8.49 6.44 54.97
C PHE A 742 8.90 6.88 56.38
N ASN A 743 9.52 8.07 56.51
CA ASN A 743 9.89 8.74 57.77
C ASN A 743 10.66 7.90 58.83
N ARG A 744 11.30 6.79 58.45
CA ARG A 744 12.08 5.91 59.34
C ARG A 744 13.58 5.90 59.08
N GLY A 745 13.99 5.93 57.80
CA GLY A 745 15.40 6.08 57.41
C GLY A 745 15.74 7.50 56.91
N VAL A 746 14.83 8.11 56.15
CA VAL A 746 14.90 9.50 55.67
C VAL A 746 13.58 10.20 55.97
N GLN A 747 13.58 11.54 55.95
CA GLN A 747 12.35 12.33 55.98
C GLN A 747 11.69 12.28 54.58
N GLY A 748 10.38 12.08 54.50
CA GLY A 748 9.69 11.76 53.25
C GLY A 748 9.72 10.26 52.93
N THR A 749 9.57 9.91 51.64
CA THR A 749 9.52 8.52 51.17
C THR A 749 10.51 8.27 50.05
N THR A 750 11.20 7.13 50.05
CA THR A 750 12.12 6.75 48.96
C THR A 750 11.38 6.23 47.72
N SER A 751 12.04 6.27 46.56
CA SER A 751 11.58 5.59 45.34
C SER A 751 11.49 4.06 45.47
N ARG A 752 12.27 3.44 46.38
CA ARG A 752 12.06 2.05 46.83
C ARG A 752 10.71 1.87 47.52
N GLY A 753 10.20 2.89 48.22
CA GLY A 753 8.84 2.94 48.74
C GLY A 753 7.78 2.87 47.64
N ILE A 754 7.96 3.61 46.53
CA ILE A 754 7.07 3.55 45.36
C ILE A 754 7.01 2.12 44.81
N LEU A 755 8.16 1.44 44.65
CA LEU A 755 8.21 0.04 44.19
C LEU A 755 7.49 -0.93 45.15
N LYS A 756 7.68 -0.76 46.46
CA LYS A 756 7.04 -1.61 47.49
C LYS A 756 5.53 -1.39 47.58
N ALA A 757 5.05 -0.16 47.43
CA ALA A 757 3.62 0.15 47.40
C ALA A 757 2.97 -0.33 46.08
N ALA A 758 3.64 -0.14 44.94
CA ALA A 758 3.15 -0.64 43.66
C ALA A 758 2.91 -2.16 43.69
N LYS A 759 3.89 -2.91 44.23
CA LYS A 759 3.77 -4.36 44.39
C LYS A 759 2.60 -4.77 45.31
N GLU A 760 2.45 -4.14 46.47
CA GLU A 760 1.40 -4.45 47.45
C GLU A 760 -0.01 -4.27 46.86
N TRP A 761 -0.25 -3.13 46.20
CA TRP A 761 -1.54 -2.86 45.55
C TRP A 761 -1.70 -3.57 44.19
N GLY A 762 -0.78 -4.46 43.80
CA GLY A 762 -0.88 -5.19 42.52
C GLY A 762 -0.96 -4.25 41.32
N VAL A 763 -0.01 -3.33 41.21
CA VAL A 763 0.20 -2.43 40.06
C VAL A 763 1.69 -2.43 39.67
N THR A 764 1.99 -2.15 38.41
CA THR A 764 3.35 -2.08 37.89
C THR A 764 3.87 -0.64 37.94
N ALA A 765 4.97 -0.41 38.66
CA ALA A 765 5.77 0.80 38.58
C ALA A 765 6.91 0.63 37.56
N THR A 766 7.23 1.67 36.79
CA THR A 766 8.31 1.63 35.77
C THR A 766 8.97 2.99 35.62
N ALA A 767 10.27 3.08 35.87
CA ALA A 767 11.03 4.30 35.65
C ALA A 767 11.08 4.74 34.17
N LEU A 768 11.03 6.04 33.95
CA LEU A 768 11.01 6.69 32.65
C LEU A 768 12.32 7.44 32.43
N GLY A 769 13.39 6.69 32.13
CA GLY A 769 14.76 7.23 32.00
C GLY A 769 15.01 8.22 30.86
N THR A 770 14.00 8.63 30.08
CA THR A 770 14.13 9.67 29.04
C THR A 770 12.87 10.54 28.96
N GLN A 771 13.04 11.81 28.56
CA GLN A 771 11.92 12.72 28.29
C GLN A 771 10.98 12.17 27.20
N ALA A 772 11.52 11.43 26.22
CA ALA A 772 10.72 10.78 25.18
C ALA A 772 9.80 9.70 25.77
N ASN A 773 10.30 8.89 26.71
CA ASN A 773 9.50 7.89 27.41
C ASN A 773 8.44 8.55 28.31
N LEU A 774 8.75 9.68 28.96
CA LEU A 774 7.78 10.47 29.73
C LEU A 774 6.66 11.03 28.83
N VAL A 775 7.02 11.69 27.73
CA VAL A 775 6.05 12.22 26.76
C VAL A 775 5.20 11.12 26.16
N GLN A 776 5.76 9.93 25.87
CA GLN A 776 4.98 8.81 25.36
C GLN A 776 4.05 8.24 26.43
N ALA A 777 4.50 8.06 27.68
CA ALA A 777 3.66 7.53 28.74
C ALA A 777 2.43 8.43 29.02
N LEU A 778 2.61 9.76 28.96
CA LEU A 778 1.53 10.73 29.13
C LEU A 778 0.60 10.82 27.91
N LYS A 779 1.10 10.59 26.69
CA LYS A 779 0.28 10.43 25.46
C LYS A 779 -0.55 9.16 25.47
N ASP A 780 0.02 8.08 25.98
CA ASP A 780 -0.68 6.81 26.23
C ASP A 780 -1.65 6.94 27.44
N GLY A 781 -1.69 8.08 28.13
CA GLY A 781 -2.65 8.35 29.20
C GLY A 781 -2.37 7.66 30.54
N TYR A 782 -1.21 7.02 30.71
CA TYR A 782 -0.80 6.48 32.00
C TYR A 782 -0.56 7.61 33.02
N HIS A 783 -0.77 7.32 34.30
CA HIS A 783 -0.32 8.20 35.38
C HIS A 783 1.20 8.07 35.57
N VAL A 784 1.83 9.19 35.91
CA VAL A 784 3.26 9.23 36.23
C VAL A 784 3.46 9.95 37.56
N LEU A 785 4.15 9.30 38.49
CA LEU A 785 4.79 9.93 39.64
C LEU A 785 6.02 10.70 39.13
N ALA A 786 6.21 11.91 39.61
CA ALA A 786 7.30 12.81 39.25
C ALA A 786 7.89 13.46 40.49
N ALA A 787 9.05 12.97 40.93
CA ALA A 787 9.89 13.72 41.86
C ALA A 787 10.57 14.88 41.12
N VAL A 788 10.25 16.11 41.53
CA VAL A 788 10.82 17.37 41.04
C VAL A 788 11.57 18.10 42.16
N GLN A 789 12.46 19.04 41.84
CA GLN A 789 13.27 19.77 42.81
C GLN A 789 13.42 21.26 42.49
N ASN A 790 13.62 22.08 43.53
CA ASN A 790 14.01 23.49 43.46
C ASN A 790 13.21 24.33 42.43
N ASN A 791 11.89 24.21 42.43
CA ASN A 791 10.96 24.84 41.49
C ASN A 791 9.69 25.37 42.18
N VAL A 792 8.65 25.67 41.39
CA VAL A 792 7.39 26.25 41.90
C VAL A 792 6.65 25.36 42.93
N PHE A 793 6.83 24.05 42.88
CA PHE A 793 6.19 23.11 43.82
C PHE A 793 7.01 22.89 45.09
N VAL A 794 8.33 23.10 45.03
CA VAL A 794 9.26 22.94 46.16
C VAL A 794 10.47 23.89 46.00
N LEU A 795 10.53 24.94 46.82
CA LEU A 795 11.57 25.96 46.71
C LEU A 795 12.98 25.41 46.97
N HIS A 796 13.10 24.50 47.95
CA HIS A 796 14.34 23.84 48.36
C HIS A 796 14.06 22.37 48.68
N GLY A 797 14.84 21.45 48.12
CA GLY A 797 14.61 20.00 48.26
C GLY A 797 13.87 19.40 47.06
N SER A 798 13.34 18.20 47.23
CA SER A 798 12.50 17.51 46.24
C SER A 798 11.07 17.27 46.74
N HIS A 799 10.15 17.03 45.80
CA HIS A 799 8.72 16.82 46.06
C HIS A 799 8.06 15.97 44.96
N GLU A 800 7.05 15.19 45.35
CA GLU A 800 6.40 14.18 44.51
C GLU A 800 5.00 14.63 44.05
N ILE A 801 4.86 14.86 42.74
CA ILE A 801 3.61 15.34 42.10
C ILE A 801 3.05 14.31 41.11
N VAL A 802 1.73 14.25 40.96
CA VAL A 802 1.09 13.36 39.97
C VAL A 802 0.96 14.06 38.62
N LEU A 803 1.44 13.42 37.56
CA LEU A 803 1.22 13.84 36.17
C LEU A 803 0.16 12.96 35.49
N LYS A 804 -0.74 13.56 34.72
CA LYS A 804 -1.72 12.84 33.88
C LYS A 804 -2.01 13.58 32.56
N GLY A 805 -2.08 12.80 31.48
CA GLY A 805 -2.54 13.26 30.17
C GLY A 805 -1.54 14.15 29.42
N TYR A 806 -1.88 14.47 28.17
CA TYR A 806 -1.00 15.20 27.26
C TYR A 806 -1.79 16.18 26.39
N ASN A 807 -1.32 17.43 26.29
CA ASN A 807 -1.85 18.44 25.39
C ASN A 807 -0.70 19.31 24.86
N ASN A 808 -0.35 19.14 23.57
CA ASN A 808 0.65 19.96 22.85
C ASN A 808 2.01 20.17 23.56
N GLY A 809 2.46 19.19 24.35
CA GLY A 809 3.73 19.26 25.10
C GLY A 809 3.56 19.61 26.59
N LEU A 810 2.35 19.92 27.03
CA LEU A 810 1.97 20.08 28.43
C LEU A 810 1.35 18.79 28.98
N THR A 811 1.42 18.63 30.31
CA THR A 811 0.73 17.62 31.12
C THR A 811 -0.11 18.30 32.19
N HIS A 812 -1.19 17.68 32.65
CA HIS A 812 -1.80 18.11 33.91
C HIS A 812 -0.95 17.65 35.08
N VAL A 813 -0.82 18.50 36.10
CA VAL A 813 -0.16 18.28 37.37
C VAL A 813 -1.21 18.30 38.49
N SER A 814 -1.12 17.37 39.42
CA SER A 814 -1.81 17.42 40.71
C SER A 814 -0.77 17.39 41.83
N ASP A 815 -0.59 18.53 42.49
CA ASP A 815 0.33 18.71 43.61
C ASP A 815 -0.40 18.36 44.94
N PRO A 816 0.03 17.35 45.71
CA PRO A 816 -0.59 17.00 46.99
C PRO A 816 -0.38 18.05 48.09
N TYR A 817 0.61 18.95 47.99
CA TYR A 817 0.94 19.94 49.02
C TYR A 817 0.21 21.26 48.81
N THR A 818 0.20 21.79 47.58
CA THR A 818 -0.38 23.09 47.24
C THR A 818 -1.48 22.95 46.18
N PRO A 819 -2.76 22.78 46.56
CA PRO A 819 -3.85 22.55 45.60
C PRO A 819 -3.90 23.58 44.45
N SER A 820 -3.60 24.85 44.73
CA SER A 820 -3.60 25.95 43.76
C SER A 820 -2.45 25.93 42.74
N LEU A 821 -1.50 25.00 42.86
CA LEU A 821 -0.48 24.73 41.84
C LEU A 821 -0.86 23.57 40.91
N SER A 822 -2.04 22.97 41.08
CA SER A 822 -2.54 21.94 40.15
C SER A 822 -3.04 22.59 38.86
N GLY A 823 -2.54 22.14 37.70
CA GLY A 823 -2.83 22.75 36.40
C GLY A 823 -2.01 22.17 35.26
N TRP A 824 -1.97 22.84 34.09
CA TRP A 824 -1.20 22.38 32.92
C TRP A 824 0.21 22.98 32.88
N TYR A 825 1.24 22.12 32.88
CA TYR A 825 2.66 22.52 32.89
C TYR A 825 3.45 21.91 31.72
N PRO A 826 4.49 22.59 31.18
CA PRO A 826 5.31 22.06 30.11
C PRO A 826 6.14 20.84 30.56
N ILE A 827 6.02 19.71 29.87
CA ILE A 827 6.76 18.48 30.19
C ILE A 827 8.28 18.70 30.05
N SER A 828 8.69 19.58 29.14
CA SER A 828 10.09 19.99 28.93
C SER A 828 10.66 20.89 30.04
N GLN A 829 9.81 21.49 30.88
CA GLN A 829 10.22 22.20 32.08
C GLN A 829 10.37 21.23 33.24
N LEU A 830 9.32 20.45 33.52
CA LEU A 830 9.32 19.42 34.56
C LEU A 830 10.51 18.45 34.41
N TRP A 831 10.86 18.05 33.17
CA TRP A 831 12.02 17.21 32.90
C TRP A 831 13.38 17.85 33.24
N LYS A 832 13.51 19.19 33.15
CA LYS A 832 14.73 19.90 33.58
C LYS A 832 14.80 20.04 35.09
N GLU A 833 13.65 20.24 35.71
CA GLU A 833 13.43 20.40 37.16
C GLU A 833 13.28 19.06 37.90
N GLN A 834 13.63 17.94 37.25
CA GLN A 834 13.52 16.61 37.84
C GLN A 834 14.44 16.44 39.05
N SER A 835 14.05 15.61 40.02
CA SER A 835 14.88 15.35 41.19
C SER A 835 16.15 14.56 40.82
N TYR A 836 17.29 15.02 41.33
CA TYR A 836 18.57 14.32 41.27
C TYR A 836 19.00 13.78 42.64
N TYR A 837 18.18 13.94 43.68
CA TYR A 837 18.40 13.34 45.00
C TYR A 837 18.49 11.80 44.90
N SER A 838 19.26 11.19 45.79
CA SER A 838 19.56 9.76 45.72
C SER A 838 18.34 8.90 46.09
N GLU A 839 17.54 9.41 46.99
CA GLU A 839 16.34 8.85 47.60
C GLU A 839 15.22 8.68 46.56
N ASP A 840 15.08 9.64 45.66
CA ASP A 840 14.09 9.67 44.57
C ASP A 840 14.50 8.79 43.38
N ARG A 841 15.71 8.19 43.42
CA ARG A 841 16.29 7.41 42.33
C ARG A 841 16.86 6.05 42.74
N ILE A 842 16.89 5.72 44.03
CA ILE A 842 17.40 4.44 44.55
C ILE A 842 16.60 3.26 44.00
N ASP A 843 17.30 2.18 43.62
CA ASP A 843 16.82 0.98 42.91
C ASP A 843 16.16 1.22 41.53
N ILE A 844 15.55 2.38 41.26
CA ILE A 844 14.73 2.63 40.06
C ILE A 844 15.43 3.52 39.00
N GLY A 845 16.47 4.26 39.37
CA GLY A 845 17.38 5.01 38.48
C GLY A 845 16.88 6.36 37.95
N ALA A 846 15.57 6.62 37.90
CA ALA A 846 15.01 7.88 37.39
C ALA A 846 13.81 8.37 38.23
N PRO A 847 13.65 9.70 38.42
CA PRO A 847 12.65 10.31 39.30
C PRO A 847 11.22 10.34 38.72
N PHE A 848 11.04 9.95 37.46
CA PHE A 848 9.72 9.80 36.83
C PHE A 848 9.34 8.34 36.76
N VAL A 849 8.21 7.97 37.36
CA VAL A 849 7.75 6.58 37.48
C VAL A 849 6.34 6.44 36.94
N LYS A 850 6.20 5.78 35.78
CA LYS A 850 4.91 5.37 35.25
C LYS A 850 4.28 4.33 36.17
N VAL A 851 2.99 4.46 36.46
CA VAL A 851 2.23 3.45 37.20
C VAL A 851 1.09 2.93 36.32
N THR A 852 0.96 1.61 36.22
CA THR A 852 -0.17 0.95 35.53
C THR A 852 -0.76 -0.16 36.39
N ASP A 853 -2.06 -0.37 36.29
CA ASP A 853 -2.71 -1.64 36.61
C ASP A 853 -2.08 -2.83 35.86
N ALA A 854 -2.42 -4.04 36.32
CA ALA A 854 -1.84 -5.33 35.91
C ALA A 854 -2.70 -6.06 34.87
#